data_AF-A0A915CAQ1-F1
#
_entry.id   AF-A0A915CAQ1-F1
#
_cell.length_a   1.000
_cell.length_b   1.000
_cell.length_c   1.000
_cell.angle_alpha   90.00
_cell.angle_beta   90.00
_cell.angle_gamma   90.00
#
_symmetry.space_group_name_H-M   'P 1'
#
loop_
_entity.id
_entity.type
_entity.pdbx_description
1 polymer ?
#
loop_
_entity_poly.entity_id
_entity_poly.type
_entity_poly.pdbx_seq_one_letter_code
_entity_poly.pdbx_strand_id
1 'polypeptide(L)'
;MTNIAHIGCRVLTMRRRSTKTANLIPPFHPRRNRSASDSVVQERRRLHDYADRIELSIEIRNLNIRNPSTSERIICILYENDDEDEKKWRLHSSSEPRSRYGGRIEFLTSFGVDYVFERTQLIKVEIRNFLERSSLPIAAGNIIGSTIFKLDELIGAFGAQLCRIISSKATIASALSAQTPSVPVADYRGTLIVTGRLSGKAEPVILQFAGRNLERKGKFFDETEVYFQVHRAENNDERTLLYQSESIKNHSHPIWKSFSLQMKQIADHRNRLLEVSVLYRDEVDNVGFIGSFLTSYAKMKYGPGPENVYNVVNHKKLAKKGYVNSGKLELIKFTDVSFYSFLDYITSGTQLHLAVAFDFSMRERIREEAQWKIESDFQFALRAIGGIVRDYSPSKLFPALGVGAKIPPAFYDSQEFCMNFDSDPCCRGIDGILEAYKKAARIVVPIERVTYFHIIHYVAKMAINAGARGLHYYILTIFTKGGPIDDLKELLHAIAYASKAPLSIIFIGIGDGDFDDFYRLTSKRQMEAGKKREREIVEFVDLKTVIDRDECAANNKRRIAEQALHIVPWHLVSYMHRNNIAAKPPIQVSRSPVFHASHLIPDHPSSYGDEEFRLEGNEDRCYERPKSSTPCSQRPLSEKTSTPRPYRANSAIDDSIELRHLSRANIPPPFSTYLNVKGAPHRSHSAIQTSRDEIQRQITQRQAFRTELQAEATSPGNPVPLLLVEGLDENAFRKRSTVTRISRDIC
;
A
#
# COMPACT_ATOMS: atom_id res chain seq x y z
N MET A 1 -5.06 -44.56 -38.08
CA MET A 1 -4.02 -44.59 -39.13
C MET A 1 -4.16 -43.34 -39.99
N THR A 2 -3.02 -42.81 -40.46
CA THR A 2 -2.84 -41.84 -41.57
C THR A 2 -3.64 -40.53 -41.60
N ASN A 3 -2.90 -39.43 -41.41
CA ASN A 3 -3.18 -38.08 -41.93
C ASN A 3 -3.41 -38.07 -43.45
N ILE A 4 -4.03 -37.00 -43.96
CA ILE A 4 -3.62 -36.27 -45.18
C ILE A 4 -4.04 -34.79 -45.05
N ALA A 5 -3.29 -33.89 -45.68
CA ALA A 5 -3.21 -32.47 -45.32
C ALA A 5 -3.83 -31.49 -46.35
N HIS A 6 -3.89 -30.22 -45.92
CA HIS A 6 -4.23 -28.99 -46.66
C HIS A 6 -3.78 -28.88 -48.13
N ILE A 7 -4.71 -28.45 -48.98
CA ILE A 7 -4.55 -27.47 -50.10
C ILE A 7 -5.93 -26.76 -50.21
N GLY A 8 -6.12 -25.46 -50.51
CA GLY A 8 -5.22 -24.33 -50.71
C GLY A 8 -5.96 -23.17 -51.40
N CYS A 9 -6.07 -22.04 -50.71
CA CYS A 9 -6.29 -20.65 -51.19
C CYS A 9 -7.05 -20.35 -52.52
N ARG A 10 -8.14 -19.56 -52.45
CA ARG A 10 -8.30 -18.36 -53.32
C ARG A 10 -9.39 -17.37 -52.84
N VAL A 11 -9.13 -16.10 -53.14
CA VAL A 11 -9.88 -14.89 -52.75
C VAL A 11 -10.56 -14.31 -53.99
N LEU A 12 -11.77 -13.72 -53.89
CA LEU A 12 -12.11 -12.35 -54.39
C LEU A 12 -13.63 -12.05 -54.56
N THR A 13 -14.05 -10.93 -53.96
CA THR A 13 -15.09 -9.93 -54.37
C THR A 13 -16.47 -10.38 -54.90
N MET A 14 -17.60 -10.10 -54.23
CA MET A 14 -18.26 -8.79 -53.94
C MET A 14 -19.20 -8.28 -55.08
N ARG A 15 -20.53 -8.18 -54.82
CA ARG A 15 -21.34 -6.92 -54.89
C ARG A 15 -22.89 -7.09 -54.82
N ARG A 16 -23.52 -6.35 -53.88
CA ARG A 16 -24.75 -5.50 -54.01
C ARG A 16 -26.11 -6.17 -54.36
N ARG A 17 -27.30 -5.68 -53.97
CA ARG A 17 -27.75 -4.57 -53.07
C ARG A 17 -29.27 -4.71 -52.78
N SER A 18 -29.71 -4.41 -51.54
CA SER A 18 -31.07 -3.96 -51.11
C SER A 18 -31.17 -4.00 -49.57
N THR A 19 -32.01 -3.25 -48.82
CA THR A 19 -32.79 -2.01 -49.09
C THR A 19 -33.03 -1.19 -47.79
N LYS A 20 -33.83 -0.11 -47.89
CA LYS A 20 -34.46 0.69 -46.81
C LYS A 20 -35.49 -0.15 -46.00
N THR A 21 -35.91 0.12 -44.76
CA THR A 21 -35.96 1.31 -43.86
C THR A 21 -36.12 0.77 -42.40
N ALA A 22 -36.13 1.48 -41.26
CA ALA A 22 -36.15 2.90 -40.89
C ALA A 22 -35.48 3.13 -39.50
N ASN A 23 -35.69 4.29 -38.85
CA ASN A 23 -35.15 4.65 -37.53
C ASN A 23 -36.17 4.45 -36.40
N LEU A 24 -35.77 3.80 -35.30
CA LEU A 24 -36.34 3.99 -33.96
C LEU A 24 -35.20 4.11 -32.94
N ILE A 25 -35.19 5.20 -32.18
CA ILE A 25 -34.18 5.49 -31.16
C ILE A 25 -34.67 4.91 -29.82
N PRO A 26 -33.94 3.96 -29.19
CA PRO A 26 -34.26 3.54 -27.83
C PRO A 26 -33.80 4.61 -26.83
N PRO A 27 -34.51 4.79 -25.69
CA PRO A 27 -34.24 5.88 -24.76
C PRO A 27 -32.88 5.76 -24.07
N PHE A 28 -32.24 6.91 -23.83
CA PHE A 28 -31.01 7.02 -23.04
C PHE A 28 -31.27 6.65 -21.57
N HIS A 29 -31.00 5.41 -21.20
CA HIS A 29 -30.65 5.13 -19.80
C HIS A 29 -29.23 5.67 -19.52
N PRO A 30 -29.01 6.39 -18.41
CA PRO A 30 -27.68 6.81 -18.02
C PRO A 30 -26.85 5.58 -17.69
N ARG A 31 -25.91 5.21 -18.59
CA ARG A 31 -24.88 4.24 -18.27
C ARG A 31 -24.14 4.76 -17.04
N ARG A 32 -24.21 4.03 -15.92
CA ARG A 32 -23.28 4.20 -14.80
C ARG A 32 -21.87 4.25 -15.37
N ASN A 33 -21.16 5.36 -15.18
CA ASN A 33 -19.75 5.45 -15.51
C ASN A 33 -19.02 4.37 -14.70
N ARG A 34 -18.62 3.28 -15.35
CA ARG A 34 -17.57 2.42 -14.79
C ARG A 34 -16.32 3.28 -14.72
N SER A 35 -15.63 3.22 -13.59
CA SER A 35 -14.31 3.83 -13.47
C SER A 35 -13.37 3.22 -14.52
N ALA A 36 -12.38 3.97 -15.00
CA ALA A 36 -11.39 3.43 -15.91
C ALA A 36 -10.61 2.26 -15.27
N SER A 37 -10.47 2.28 -13.95
CA SER A 37 -9.93 1.19 -13.13
C SER A 37 -10.73 -0.11 -13.27
N ASP A 38 -12.08 -0.08 -13.21
CA ASP A 38 -12.92 -1.27 -13.38
C ASP A 38 -12.70 -1.96 -14.74
N SER A 39 -12.50 -1.18 -15.81
CA SER A 39 -12.25 -1.73 -17.16
C SER A 39 -10.86 -2.35 -17.30
N VAL A 40 -9.81 -1.69 -16.80
CA VAL A 40 -8.42 -2.18 -16.96
C VAL A 40 -8.14 -3.40 -16.06
N VAL A 41 -8.77 -3.47 -14.88
CA VAL A 41 -8.66 -4.63 -13.98
C VAL A 41 -9.30 -5.90 -14.58
N GLN A 42 -10.29 -5.78 -15.47
CA GLN A 42 -10.87 -6.95 -16.15
C GLN A 42 -9.97 -7.56 -17.23
N GLU A 43 -9.04 -6.78 -17.79
CA GLU A 43 -8.25 -7.19 -18.96
C GLU A 43 -6.92 -7.87 -18.57
N ARG A 44 -6.38 -7.60 -17.37
CA ARG A 44 -5.24 -8.33 -16.77
C ARG A 44 -5.63 -9.68 -16.14
N ARG A 45 -6.50 -10.45 -16.78
CA ARG A 45 -6.92 -11.80 -16.32
C ARG A 45 -5.91 -12.92 -16.64
N ARG A 46 -4.62 -12.64 -16.53
CA ARG A 46 -3.56 -13.67 -16.48
C ARG A 46 -3.09 -13.78 -15.03
N LEU A 47 -3.44 -14.88 -14.37
CA LEU A 47 -3.12 -15.19 -12.96
C LEU A 47 -1.61 -15.32 -12.64
N HIS A 48 -0.72 -14.91 -13.53
CA HIS A 48 0.74 -15.08 -13.41
C HIS A 48 1.53 -13.76 -13.56
N ASP A 49 0.83 -12.62 -13.68
CA ASP A 49 1.43 -11.30 -14.00
C ASP A 49 1.54 -10.38 -12.75
N TYR A 50 1.56 -10.98 -11.56
CA TYR A 50 1.76 -10.30 -10.25
C TYR A 50 3.19 -10.42 -9.73
N ALA A 51 4.14 -10.83 -10.56
CA ALA A 51 5.55 -10.74 -10.26
C ALA A 51 5.99 -9.25 -10.25
N ASP A 52 5.96 -8.62 -9.07
CA ASP A 52 6.57 -7.31 -8.87
C ASP A 52 8.09 -7.49 -8.74
N ARG A 53 8.86 -6.64 -9.44
CA ARG A 53 10.33 -6.65 -9.36
C ARG A 53 10.82 -5.74 -8.24
N ILE A 54 11.72 -6.25 -7.41
CA ILE A 54 12.36 -5.54 -6.30
C ILE A 54 13.84 -5.33 -6.61
N GLU A 55 14.29 -4.08 -6.58
CA GLU A 55 15.70 -3.71 -6.65
C GLU A 55 16.31 -3.72 -5.25
N LEU A 56 17.20 -4.68 -4.97
CA LEU A 56 17.91 -4.82 -3.71
C LEU A 56 19.21 -4.00 -3.73
N SER A 57 19.34 -3.06 -2.81
CA SER A 57 20.60 -2.37 -2.48
C SER A 57 21.21 -3.00 -1.22
N ILE A 58 22.53 -3.19 -1.22
CA ILE A 58 23.25 -3.84 -0.12
C ILE A 58 24.30 -2.91 0.48
N GLU A 59 24.28 -2.82 1.81
CA GLU A 59 25.29 -2.17 2.63
C GLU A 59 25.80 -3.16 3.69
N ILE A 60 27.09 -3.11 4.01
CA ILE A 60 27.71 -3.86 5.11
C ILE A 60 28.29 -2.86 6.12
N ARG A 61 28.06 -3.13 7.41
CA ARG A 61 28.65 -2.41 8.55
C ARG A 61 29.45 -3.34 9.44
N ASN A 62 30.48 -2.81 10.07
CA ASN A 62 31.24 -3.46 11.15
C ASN A 62 31.80 -4.84 10.76
N LEU A 63 32.21 -5.01 9.50
CA LEU A 63 32.78 -6.26 9.00
C LEU A 63 34.11 -6.58 9.72
N ASN A 64 34.18 -7.75 10.34
CA ASN A 64 35.34 -8.27 11.05
C ASN A 64 36.08 -9.28 10.15
N ILE A 65 37.27 -8.88 9.70
CA ILE A 65 38.17 -9.69 8.89
C ILE A 65 39.38 -9.98 9.77
N ARG A 66 39.80 -11.25 9.83
CA ARG A 66 41.03 -11.63 10.54
C ARG A 66 42.22 -11.21 9.67
N ASN A 67 43.08 -10.34 10.20
CA ASN A 67 44.25 -9.73 9.53
C ASN A 67 43.87 -8.89 8.28
N PRO A 68 43.16 -7.76 8.44
CA PRO A 68 42.76 -6.92 7.31
C PRO A 68 43.97 -6.25 6.66
N SER A 69 44.08 -6.35 5.32
CA SER A 69 45.05 -5.54 4.56
C SER A 69 44.41 -4.25 4.05
N THR A 70 45.15 -3.15 4.00
CA THR A 70 44.60 -1.84 3.59
C THR A 70 44.20 -1.77 2.12
N SER A 71 44.66 -2.71 1.30
CA SER A 71 44.31 -2.87 -0.12
C SER A 71 43.20 -3.89 -0.38
N GLU A 72 42.63 -4.52 0.65
CA GLU A 72 41.63 -5.57 0.52
C GLU A 72 40.33 -5.04 -0.09
N ARG A 73 40.01 -5.52 -1.30
CA ARG A 73 38.72 -5.30 -1.96
C ARG A 73 37.81 -6.49 -1.69
N ILE A 74 36.51 -6.22 -1.59
CA ILE A 74 35.49 -7.17 -1.17
C ILE A 74 34.38 -7.17 -2.23
N ILE A 75 33.87 -8.35 -2.53
CA ILE A 75 32.68 -8.55 -3.37
C ILE A 75 31.55 -9.20 -2.57
N CYS A 76 30.33 -8.87 -2.95
CA CYS A 76 29.11 -9.51 -2.49
C CYS A 76 28.55 -10.38 -3.62
N ILE A 77 28.22 -11.64 -3.33
CA ILE A 77 27.62 -12.58 -4.28
C ILE A 77 26.24 -12.97 -3.76
N LEU A 78 25.23 -12.87 -4.62
CA LEU A 78 23.86 -13.25 -4.31
C LEU A 78 23.54 -14.61 -4.93
N TYR A 79 22.97 -15.48 -4.11
CA TYR A 79 22.37 -16.73 -4.56
C TYR A 79 20.90 -16.78 -4.17
N GLU A 80 20.11 -17.45 -4.99
CA GLU A 80 18.69 -17.70 -4.77
C GLU A 80 18.44 -19.18 -4.45
N ASN A 81 17.44 -19.41 -3.61
CA ASN A 81 16.84 -20.72 -3.39
C ASN A 81 15.33 -20.57 -3.15
N ASP A 82 14.54 -21.45 -3.79
CA ASP A 82 13.06 -21.49 -3.72
C ASP A 82 12.53 -22.92 -3.55
N ASP A 83 13.37 -23.84 -3.06
CA ASP A 83 13.04 -25.24 -2.77
C ASP A 83 13.52 -25.73 -1.39
N GLU A 84 14.02 -24.82 -0.55
CA GLU A 84 14.60 -25.04 0.79
C GLU A 84 15.77 -26.07 0.84
N ASP A 85 16.33 -26.46 -0.31
CA ASP A 85 17.46 -27.41 -0.39
C ASP A 85 18.81 -26.69 -0.28
N GLU A 86 19.49 -26.88 0.85
CA GLU A 86 20.81 -26.30 1.18
C GLU A 86 21.89 -26.55 0.10
N LYS A 87 21.71 -27.57 -0.76
CA LYS A 87 22.64 -27.90 -1.86
C LYS A 87 22.35 -27.17 -3.17
N LYS A 88 21.16 -26.58 -3.34
CA LYS A 88 20.68 -25.99 -4.61
C LYS A 88 20.61 -24.47 -4.55
N TRP A 89 21.74 -23.83 -4.33
CA TRP A 89 21.88 -22.39 -4.47
C TRP A 89 22.15 -22.03 -5.94
N ARG A 90 21.23 -21.29 -6.57
CA ARG A 90 21.45 -20.72 -7.92
C ARG A 90 22.18 -19.40 -7.80
N LEU A 91 23.28 -19.21 -8.54
CA LEU A 91 23.95 -17.92 -8.63
C LEU A 91 23.04 -16.92 -9.35
N HIS A 92 22.70 -15.81 -8.69
CA HIS A 92 21.95 -14.71 -9.31
C HIS A 92 22.91 -13.66 -9.89
N SER A 93 23.81 -13.12 -9.06
CA SER A 93 24.67 -12.00 -9.46
C SER A 93 25.81 -11.74 -8.46
N SER A 94 26.77 -10.90 -8.85
CA SER A 94 27.79 -10.34 -7.94
C SER A 94 27.86 -8.82 -8.03
N SER A 95 28.28 -8.17 -6.95
CA SER A 95 28.59 -6.74 -6.92
C SER A 95 29.87 -6.40 -7.68
N GLU A 96 30.13 -5.11 -7.85
CA GLU A 96 31.47 -4.62 -8.11
C GLU A 96 32.39 -4.79 -6.87
N PRO A 97 33.72 -4.85 -7.04
CA PRO A 97 34.66 -4.87 -5.91
C PRO A 97 34.71 -3.53 -5.17
N ARG A 98 34.56 -3.54 -3.85
CA ARG A 98 34.61 -2.36 -2.98
C ARG A 98 35.69 -2.46 -1.92
N SER A 99 36.41 -1.37 -1.69
CA SER A 99 37.26 -1.19 -0.50
C SER A 99 36.42 -0.72 0.69
N ARG A 100 36.86 -1.07 1.90
CA ARG A 100 36.21 -0.65 3.15
C ARG A 100 36.53 0.80 3.48
N TYR A 101 35.52 1.60 3.85
CA TYR A 101 35.70 2.98 4.30
C TYR A 101 34.92 3.26 5.59
N GLY A 102 35.59 3.74 6.65
CA GLY A 102 34.92 4.09 7.91
C GLY A 102 34.11 2.96 8.57
N GLY A 103 34.50 1.70 8.38
CA GLY A 103 33.74 0.54 8.88
C GLY A 103 32.51 0.14 8.04
N ARG A 104 32.19 0.91 7.00
CA ARG A 104 31.06 0.73 6.07
C ARG A 104 31.56 0.25 4.70
N ILE A 105 30.73 -0.50 4.00
CA ILE A 105 30.89 -0.89 2.59
C ILE A 105 29.51 -0.71 1.94
N GLU A 106 29.43 0.10 0.89
CA GLU A 106 28.20 0.36 0.14
C GLU A 106 28.47 -0.02 -1.32
N PHE A 107 27.64 -0.91 -1.87
CA PHE A 107 27.74 -1.35 -3.26
C PHE A 107 26.80 -0.49 -4.11
N LEU A 108 27.27 -0.06 -5.29
CA LEU A 108 26.43 0.69 -6.24
C LEU A 108 25.55 -0.25 -7.07
N THR A 109 25.91 -1.52 -7.21
CA THR A 109 25.07 -2.50 -7.91
C THR A 109 23.77 -2.74 -7.14
N SER A 110 22.63 -2.44 -7.78
CA SER A 110 21.29 -2.88 -7.39
C SER A 110 20.96 -4.23 -8.02
N PHE A 111 20.46 -5.18 -7.23
CA PHE A 111 20.11 -6.52 -7.69
C PHE A 111 18.59 -6.63 -7.85
N GLY A 112 18.11 -6.64 -9.10
CA GLY A 112 16.68 -6.70 -9.40
C GLY A 112 16.15 -8.13 -9.43
N VAL A 113 15.45 -8.54 -8.37
CA VAL A 113 14.87 -9.88 -8.15
C VAL A 113 13.34 -9.84 -8.35
N ASP A 114 12.78 -10.87 -8.97
CA ASP A 114 11.34 -11.01 -9.15
C ASP A 114 10.70 -11.66 -7.93
N TYR A 115 9.68 -11.02 -7.36
CA TYR A 115 9.02 -11.48 -6.14
C TYR A 115 7.67 -12.17 -6.43
N VAL A 116 7.42 -13.26 -5.71
CA VAL A 116 6.22 -14.10 -5.82
C VAL A 116 5.69 -14.36 -4.41
N PHE A 117 4.50 -13.83 -4.09
CA PHE A 117 3.94 -13.84 -2.73
C PHE A 117 3.77 -15.25 -2.16
N GLU A 118 3.30 -16.18 -2.99
CA GLU A 118 2.99 -17.55 -2.65
C GLU A 118 4.21 -18.48 -2.53
N ARG A 119 5.44 -17.93 -2.54
CA ARG A 119 6.70 -18.69 -2.44
C ARG A 119 7.61 -18.20 -1.32
N THR A 120 8.17 -19.15 -0.57
CA THR A 120 9.37 -18.90 0.23
C THR A 120 10.56 -18.67 -0.71
N GLN A 121 10.96 -17.41 -0.90
CA GLN A 121 12.15 -17.05 -1.69
C GLN A 121 13.30 -16.66 -0.75
N LEU A 122 14.37 -17.46 -0.76
CA LEU A 122 15.56 -17.25 0.05
C LEU A 122 16.68 -16.60 -0.76
N ILE A 123 17.24 -15.52 -0.22
CA ILE A 123 18.44 -14.87 -0.73
C ILE A 123 19.60 -15.16 0.22
N LYS A 124 20.65 -15.81 -0.28
CA LYS A 124 21.94 -15.91 0.39
C LYS A 124 22.86 -14.82 -0.13
N VAL A 125 23.36 -14.01 0.80
CA VAL A 125 24.45 -13.06 0.55
C VAL A 125 25.74 -13.68 1.07
N GLU A 126 26.69 -13.93 0.18
CA GLU A 126 28.02 -14.42 0.50
C GLU A 126 29.06 -13.34 0.21
N ILE A 127 29.95 -13.09 1.17
CA ILE A 127 30.92 -12.01 1.13
C ILE A 127 32.31 -12.61 0.99
N ARG A 128 33.04 -12.20 -0.06
CA ARG A 128 34.35 -12.74 -0.40
C ARG A 128 35.39 -11.65 -0.63
N ASN A 129 36.65 -12.01 -0.38
CA ASN A 129 37.80 -11.22 -0.81
C ASN A 129 37.91 -11.23 -2.34
N PHE A 130 38.20 -10.08 -2.95
CA PHE A 130 38.40 -9.97 -4.40
C PHE A 130 39.88 -10.17 -4.77
N LEU A 131 40.17 -11.17 -5.59
CA LEU A 131 41.52 -11.49 -6.04
C LEU A 131 41.69 -11.20 -7.54
N GLU A 132 42.15 -9.98 -7.83
CA GLU A 132 42.32 -9.39 -9.18
C GLU A 132 43.23 -10.20 -10.12
N ARG A 133 44.13 -11.04 -9.56
CA ARG A 133 45.11 -11.84 -10.31
C ARG A 133 44.65 -13.25 -10.68
N SER A 134 43.38 -13.59 -10.49
CA SER A 134 42.86 -14.95 -10.75
C SER A 134 42.03 -15.02 -12.03
N SER A 135 42.03 -16.19 -12.68
CA SER A 135 41.22 -16.45 -13.89
C SER A 135 39.72 -16.48 -13.63
N LEU A 136 39.30 -16.65 -12.37
CA LEU A 136 37.90 -16.59 -11.91
C LEU A 136 37.82 -15.74 -10.62
N PRO A 137 37.85 -14.39 -10.71
CA PRO A 137 37.91 -13.49 -9.54
C PRO A 137 36.82 -13.67 -8.49
N ILE A 138 35.64 -14.14 -8.91
CA ILE A 138 34.48 -14.41 -8.04
C ILE A 138 34.67 -15.75 -7.28
N ALA A 139 35.28 -16.75 -7.93
CA ALA A 139 35.44 -18.09 -7.37
C ALA A 139 36.69 -18.24 -6.50
N ALA A 140 37.77 -17.54 -6.82
CA ALA A 140 39.07 -17.66 -6.16
C ALA A 140 39.16 -16.98 -4.79
N GLY A 141 38.23 -16.07 -4.48
CA GLY A 141 38.19 -15.32 -3.23
C GLY A 141 37.82 -16.17 -2.01
N ASN A 142 38.56 -16.03 -0.90
CA ASN A 142 38.18 -16.62 0.38
C ASN A 142 36.84 -16.04 0.88
N ILE A 143 35.99 -16.90 1.44
CA ILE A 143 34.72 -16.50 2.06
C ILE A 143 35.01 -15.86 3.43
N ILE A 144 34.60 -14.61 3.61
CA ILE A 144 34.68 -13.87 4.88
C ILE A 144 33.53 -14.29 5.80
N GLY A 145 32.34 -14.42 5.21
CA GLY A 145 31.10 -14.80 5.88
C GLY A 145 29.91 -14.79 4.94
N SER A 146 28.75 -15.20 5.46
CA SER A 146 27.49 -15.23 4.74
C SER A 146 26.30 -14.94 5.65
N THR A 147 25.18 -14.60 5.03
CA THR A 147 23.87 -14.48 5.70
C THR A 147 22.76 -14.89 4.73
N ILE A 148 21.63 -15.35 5.25
CA ILE A 148 20.46 -15.76 4.48
C ILE A 148 19.25 -15.01 5.05
N PHE A 149 18.39 -14.51 4.16
CA PHE A 149 17.11 -13.92 4.52
C PHE A 149 16.04 -14.32 3.51
N LYS A 150 14.77 -14.23 3.92
CA LYS A 150 13.62 -14.42 3.04
C LYS A 150 13.20 -13.08 2.43
N LEU A 151 12.74 -13.04 1.18
CA LEU A 151 12.21 -11.81 0.56
C LEU A 151 10.91 -11.33 1.22
N ASP A 152 10.07 -12.25 1.70
CA ASP A 152 8.82 -11.92 2.39
C ASP A 152 9.06 -11.14 3.68
N GLU A 153 10.09 -11.48 4.46
CA GLU A 153 10.49 -10.69 5.64
C GLU A 153 11.05 -9.32 5.27
N LEU A 154 11.83 -9.20 4.18
CA LEU A 154 12.29 -7.89 3.70
C LEU A 154 11.09 -7.00 3.33
N ILE A 155 10.08 -7.56 2.66
CA ILE A 155 8.88 -6.83 2.22
C ILE A 155 7.93 -6.52 3.40
N GLY A 156 7.74 -7.47 4.32
CA GLY A 156 6.92 -7.33 5.52
C GLY A 156 7.54 -6.40 6.56
N ALA A 157 8.86 -6.23 6.56
CA ALA A 157 9.54 -5.14 7.27
C ALA A 157 9.21 -3.80 6.58
N PHE A 158 8.12 -3.16 7.03
CA PHE A 158 7.58 -1.92 6.45
C PHE A 158 8.66 -0.89 6.12
N GLY A 159 8.64 -0.39 4.88
CA GLY A 159 9.74 0.39 4.32
C GLY A 159 10.79 -0.41 3.54
N ALA A 160 10.61 -1.74 3.44
CA ALA A 160 11.44 -2.65 2.68
C ALA A 160 12.93 -2.61 3.08
N GLN A 161 13.23 -2.61 4.40
CA GLN A 161 14.60 -2.61 4.90
C GLN A 161 14.80 -3.67 5.99
N LEU A 162 15.87 -4.46 5.84
CA LEU A 162 16.20 -5.56 6.72
C LEU A 162 17.66 -5.46 7.22
N CYS A 163 17.84 -5.56 8.54
CA CYS A 163 19.16 -5.75 9.15
C CYS A 163 19.41 -7.22 9.44
N ARG A 164 20.62 -7.71 9.15
CA ARG A 164 21.01 -9.12 9.36
C ARG A 164 22.43 -9.25 9.88
N ILE A 165 22.65 -10.26 10.72
CA ILE A 165 24.00 -10.66 11.14
C ILE A 165 24.67 -11.42 9.99
N ILE A 166 25.91 -11.06 9.68
CA ILE A 166 26.80 -11.85 8.84
C ILE A 166 27.53 -12.81 9.78
N SER A 167 27.47 -14.10 9.45
CA SER A 167 28.11 -15.18 10.21
C SER A 167 29.24 -15.82 9.40
N SER A 168 30.08 -16.65 10.04
CA SER A 168 31.06 -17.49 9.36
C SER A 168 30.41 -18.42 8.33
N LYS A 169 29.26 -19.01 8.67
CA LYS A 169 28.43 -19.87 7.83
C LYS A 169 26.95 -19.67 8.15
N ALA A 170 26.16 -19.30 7.16
CA ALA A 170 24.70 -19.32 7.23
C ALA A 170 24.13 -20.66 6.71
N THR A 171 22.95 -21.04 7.18
CA THR A 171 22.18 -22.20 6.71
C THR A 171 20.69 -21.86 6.58
N ILE A 172 19.97 -22.54 5.70
CA ILE A 172 18.52 -22.38 5.52
C ILE A 172 17.79 -22.65 6.84
N ALA A 173 18.18 -23.69 7.59
CA ALA A 173 17.59 -24.02 8.89
C ALA A 173 17.71 -22.87 9.92
N SER A 174 18.84 -22.15 9.94
CA SER A 174 19.01 -21.00 10.84
C SER A 174 18.24 -19.75 10.37
N ALA A 175 18.01 -19.60 9.07
CA ALA A 175 17.25 -18.49 8.49
C ALA A 175 15.72 -18.66 8.55
N LEU A 176 15.21 -19.90 8.50
CA LEU A 176 13.77 -20.20 8.60
C LEU A 176 13.26 -20.30 10.04
N SER A 177 14.17 -20.41 11.02
CA SER A 177 13.86 -20.45 12.46
C SER A 177 13.00 -19.27 12.88
N ALA A 178 11.96 -19.53 13.67
CA ALA A 178 11.10 -18.49 14.23
C ALA A 178 11.76 -17.72 15.40
N GLN A 179 12.86 -18.25 15.95
CA GLN A 179 13.65 -17.62 17.01
C GLN A 179 14.80 -16.82 16.41
N THR A 180 15.07 -15.63 16.94
CA THR A 180 16.21 -14.80 16.52
C THR A 180 17.51 -15.60 16.66
N PRO A 181 18.29 -15.82 15.58
CA PRO A 181 19.46 -16.68 15.65
C PRO A 181 20.53 -16.06 16.55
N SER A 182 20.78 -16.70 17.69
CA SER A 182 21.89 -16.35 18.59
C SER A 182 23.21 -16.82 17.96
N VAL A 183 23.80 -15.99 17.10
CA VAL A 183 25.09 -16.26 16.48
C VAL A 183 26.19 -16.19 17.56
N PRO A 184 27.00 -17.26 17.76
CA PRO A 184 28.12 -17.22 18.70
C PRO A 184 29.09 -16.08 18.36
N VAL A 185 29.68 -15.43 19.36
CA VAL A 185 30.59 -14.29 19.16
C VAL A 185 31.77 -14.65 18.24
N ALA A 186 32.25 -15.89 18.28
CA ALA A 186 33.30 -16.41 17.42
C ALA A 186 32.91 -16.48 15.92
N ASP A 187 31.62 -16.62 15.63
CA ASP A 187 31.06 -16.71 14.27
C ASP A 187 30.53 -15.39 13.74
N TYR A 188 30.31 -14.39 14.60
CA TYR A 188 29.97 -13.03 14.16
C TYR A 188 31.04 -12.47 13.20
N ARG A 189 30.60 -11.95 12.06
CA ARG A 189 31.45 -11.31 11.06
C ARG A 189 31.03 -9.88 10.74
N GLY A 190 29.82 -9.43 11.05
CA GLY A 190 29.38 -8.07 10.75
C GLY A 190 27.87 -7.94 10.68
N THR A 191 27.40 -6.80 10.19
CA THR A 191 25.97 -6.55 9.91
C THR A 191 25.77 -6.25 8.44
N LEU A 192 24.83 -6.96 7.80
CA LEU A 192 24.28 -6.65 6.49
C LEU A 192 23.04 -5.77 6.66
N ILE A 193 22.88 -4.77 5.81
CA ILE A 193 21.66 -3.98 5.65
C ILE A 193 21.22 -4.15 4.20
N VAL A 194 20.02 -4.67 4.01
CA VAL A 194 19.38 -4.83 2.70
C VAL A 194 18.24 -3.84 2.60
N THR A 195 18.18 -3.08 1.52
CA THR A 195 17.05 -2.18 1.22
C THR A 195 16.45 -2.56 -0.13
N GLY A 196 15.19 -2.98 -0.14
CA GLY A 196 14.42 -3.20 -1.36
C GLY A 196 13.77 -1.91 -1.85
N ARG A 197 13.75 -1.70 -3.16
CA ARG A 197 12.99 -0.63 -3.83
C ARG A 197 12.10 -1.25 -4.89
N LEU A 198 10.83 -0.88 -4.88
CA LEU A 198 9.90 -1.25 -5.94
C LEU A 198 10.23 -0.44 -7.20
N SER A 199 10.29 -1.10 -8.36
CA SER A 199 10.54 -0.41 -9.62
C SER A 199 9.46 0.65 -9.89
N GLY A 200 9.89 1.84 -10.31
CA GLY A 200 9.00 2.99 -10.45
C GLY A 200 7.95 2.79 -11.54
N LYS A 201 6.68 2.69 -11.14
CA LYS A 201 5.54 2.54 -12.05
C LYS A 201 5.25 3.82 -12.84
N ALA A 202 4.61 3.65 -14.00
CA ALA A 202 4.04 4.75 -14.76
C ALA A 202 2.76 5.23 -14.08
N GLU A 203 2.65 6.54 -13.90
CA GLU A 203 1.50 7.21 -13.26
C GLU A 203 0.89 8.16 -14.30
N PRO A 204 0.11 7.63 -15.27
CA PRO A 204 -0.47 8.46 -16.32
C PRO A 204 -1.64 9.29 -15.79
N VAL A 205 -1.57 10.60 -16.03
CA VAL A 205 -2.69 11.53 -15.83
C VAL A 205 -3.36 11.74 -17.18
N ILE A 206 -4.59 11.24 -17.30
CA ILE A 206 -5.40 11.36 -18.51
C ILE A 206 -6.15 12.70 -18.48
N LEU A 207 -5.93 13.50 -19.51
CA LEU A 207 -6.48 14.84 -19.67
C LEU A 207 -7.30 14.92 -20.95
N GLN A 208 -8.27 15.85 -21.01
CA GLN A 208 -8.91 16.24 -22.25
C GLN A 208 -9.36 17.69 -22.17
N PHE A 209 -9.05 18.46 -23.22
CA PHE A 209 -9.44 19.86 -23.35
C PHE A 209 -10.52 20.03 -24.44
N ALA A 210 -11.36 21.05 -24.25
CA ALA A 210 -12.21 21.62 -25.28
C ALA A 210 -11.97 23.12 -25.37
N GLY A 211 -12.07 23.69 -26.57
CA GLY A 211 -12.00 25.14 -26.79
C GLY A 211 -13.39 25.76 -26.87
N ARG A 212 -13.48 27.07 -26.56
CA ARG A 212 -14.66 27.89 -26.83
C ARG A 212 -14.24 29.23 -27.44
N ASN A 213 -14.83 29.55 -28.59
CA ASN A 213 -14.67 30.81 -29.31
C ASN A 213 -13.21 31.24 -29.46
N LEU A 214 -12.35 30.31 -29.89
CA LEU A 214 -10.93 30.60 -30.13
C LEU A 214 -10.79 31.57 -31.31
N GLU A 215 -9.81 32.47 -31.20
CA GLU A 215 -9.60 33.49 -32.22
C GLU A 215 -9.23 32.86 -33.58
N ARG A 216 -9.73 33.48 -34.65
CA ARG A 216 -9.56 33.08 -36.05
C ARG A 216 -8.58 34.01 -36.75
N LYS A 217 -7.84 33.52 -37.75
CA LYS A 217 -6.95 34.32 -38.60
C LYS A 217 -7.78 35.23 -39.52
N GLY A 218 -8.87 34.71 -40.07
CA GLY A 218 -9.78 35.39 -40.99
C GLY A 218 -11.17 35.68 -40.40
N LYS A 219 -11.83 36.73 -40.89
CA LYS A 219 -13.25 37.01 -40.56
C LYS A 219 -14.24 36.27 -41.46
N PHE A 220 -13.80 35.85 -42.65
CA PHE A 220 -14.56 35.11 -43.65
C PHE A 220 -13.64 34.04 -44.25
N PHE A 221 -14.17 32.85 -44.54
CA PHE A 221 -13.43 31.71 -45.11
C PHE A 221 -12.10 31.42 -44.39
N ASP A 222 -12.17 31.14 -43.10
CA ASP A 222 -10.99 30.73 -42.32
C ASP A 222 -10.89 29.20 -42.24
N GLU A 223 -10.04 28.63 -43.08
CA GLU A 223 -9.70 27.19 -43.13
C GLU A 223 -8.59 26.78 -42.15
N THR A 224 -8.06 27.69 -41.33
CA THR A 224 -6.99 27.36 -40.38
C THR A 224 -7.40 26.24 -39.41
N GLU A 225 -6.41 25.43 -39.03
CA GLU A 225 -6.61 24.33 -38.09
C GLU A 225 -6.03 24.68 -36.73
N VAL A 226 -6.87 24.66 -35.68
CA VAL A 226 -6.44 24.95 -34.30
C VAL A 226 -5.97 23.70 -33.58
N TYR A 227 -4.86 23.83 -32.85
CA TYR A 227 -4.31 22.80 -31.97
C TYR A 227 -3.70 23.45 -30.72
N PHE A 228 -3.34 22.64 -29.73
CA PHE A 228 -2.61 23.11 -28.55
C PHE A 228 -1.35 22.28 -28.28
N GLN A 229 -0.42 22.89 -27.55
CA GLN A 229 0.79 22.27 -27.03
C GLN A 229 0.87 22.50 -25.53
N VAL A 230 1.25 21.47 -24.78
CA VAL A 230 1.50 21.53 -23.34
C VAL A 230 3.01 21.49 -23.10
N HIS A 231 3.53 22.51 -22.45
CA HIS A 231 4.94 22.62 -22.10
C HIS A 231 5.12 22.61 -20.58
N ARG A 232 6.18 21.95 -20.11
CA ARG A 232 6.72 22.10 -18.75
C ARG A 232 7.59 23.35 -18.73
N ALA A 233 7.30 24.31 -17.84
CA ALA A 233 8.17 25.45 -17.61
C ALA A 233 9.30 25.06 -16.64
N GLU A 234 10.56 25.33 -17.01
CA GLU A 234 11.75 25.11 -16.17
C GLU A 234 12.19 26.36 -15.40
N ASN A 235 13.06 26.14 -14.41
CA ASN A 235 13.63 27.22 -13.59
C ASN A 235 14.53 28.20 -14.40
N ASN A 236 14.98 27.79 -15.59
CA ASN A 236 15.92 28.53 -16.44
C ASN A 236 15.21 29.18 -17.67
N ASP A 237 13.90 29.46 -17.58
CA ASP A 237 13.01 29.88 -18.69
C ASP A 237 12.90 28.90 -19.88
N GLU A 238 13.61 27.77 -19.85
CA GLU A 238 13.49 26.67 -20.81
C GLU A 238 12.10 26.01 -20.73
N ARG A 239 11.63 25.46 -21.87
CA ARG A 239 10.31 24.85 -22.01
C ARG A 239 10.41 23.47 -22.65
N THR A 240 10.10 22.42 -21.90
CA THR A 240 10.03 21.05 -22.46
C THR A 240 8.63 20.81 -23.02
N LEU A 241 8.50 20.54 -24.33
CA LEU A 241 7.24 20.09 -24.91
C LEU A 241 6.87 18.70 -24.36
N LEU A 242 5.72 18.58 -23.71
CA LEU A 242 5.20 17.32 -23.17
C LEU A 242 4.17 16.67 -24.09
N TYR A 243 3.35 17.46 -24.77
CA TYR A 243 2.27 16.97 -25.64
C TYR A 243 1.85 18.00 -26.68
N GLN A 244 1.41 17.53 -27.85
CA GLN A 244 0.73 18.31 -28.88
C GLN A 244 -0.56 17.59 -29.31
N SER A 245 -1.66 18.32 -29.43
CA SER A 245 -2.94 17.78 -29.89
C SER A 245 -2.99 17.55 -31.40
N GLU A 246 -4.03 16.86 -31.86
CA GLU A 246 -4.43 16.94 -33.26
C GLU A 246 -4.92 18.35 -33.64
N SER A 247 -4.90 18.64 -34.94
CA SER A 247 -5.41 19.87 -35.53
C SER A 247 -6.91 19.76 -35.86
N ILE A 248 -7.68 20.84 -35.65
CA ILE A 248 -9.13 20.87 -35.85
C ILE A 248 -9.54 22.19 -36.55
N LYS A 249 -10.22 22.13 -37.71
CA LYS A 249 -10.72 23.32 -38.45
C LYS A 249 -11.81 24.15 -37.74
N ASN A 250 -12.42 23.61 -36.69
CA ASN A 250 -13.45 24.29 -35.89
C ASN A 250 -12.85 25.06 -34.70
N HIS A 251 -12.59 26.36 -34.85
CA HIS A 251 -12.13 27.23 -33.75
C HIS A 251 -13.24 27.57 -32.72
N SER A 252 -14.51 27.42 -33.08
CA SER A 252 -15.62 27.86 -32.22
C SER A 252 -15.86 26.90 -31.06
N HIS A 253 -15.84 25.58 -31.33
CA HIS A 253 -16.01 24.53 -30.31
C HIS A 253 -15.16 23.29 -30.62
N PRO A 254 -13.81 23.39 -30.69
CA PRO A 254 -12.97 22.21 -30.87
C PRO A 254 -13.01 21.33 -29.62
N ILE A 255 -13.12 20.02 -29.81
CA ILE A 255 -12.98 19.02 -28.75
C ILE A 255 -11.88 18.07 -29.21
N TRP A 256 -10.73 18.15 -28.55
CA TRP A 256 -9.60 17.27 -28.86
C TRP A 256 -9.75 15.91 -28.16
N LYS A 257 -9.04 14.90 -28.65
CA LYS A 257 -8.95 13.58 -28.03
C LYS A 257 -8.38 13.66 -26.61
N SER A 258 -8.74 12.67 -25.78
CA SER A 258 -8.05 12.49 -24.50
C SER A 258 -6.57 12.15 -24.75
N PHE A 259 -5.68 12.66 -23.92
CA PHE A 259 -4.25 12.40 -23.96
C PHE A 259 -3.71 12.06 -22.56
N SER A 260 -2.46 11.60 -22.48
CA SER A 260 -1.84 11.15 -21.23
C SER A 260 -0.49 11.84 -21.04
N LEU A 261 -0.25 12.34 -19.81
CA LEU A 261 1.04 12.86 -19.35
C LEU A 261 1.53 12.02 -18.16
N GLN A 262 2.84 11.87 -17.97
CA GLN A 262 3.36 11.19 -16.77
C GLN A 262 3.35 12.13 -15.57
N MET A 263 2.89 11.66 -14.40
CA MET A 263 2.87 12.43 -13.15
C MET A 263 4.22 13.11 -12.85
N LYS A 264 5.31 12.35 -12.96
CA LYS A 264 6.70 12.81 -12.75
C LYS A 264 7.15 13.92 -13.71
N GLN A 265 6.46 14.14 -14.83
CA GLN A 265 6.72 15.26 -15.74
C GLN A 265 5.96 16.53 -15.34
N ILE A 266 4.79 16.40 -14.69
CA ILE A 266 3.86 17.53 -14.44
C ILE A 266 3.71 17.93 -12.97
N ALA A 267 4.20 17.10 -12.05
CA ALA A 267 4.01 17.23 -10.61
C ALA A 267 5.27 16.86 -9.79
N ASP A 268 6.45 16.94 -10.42
CA ASP A 268 7.75 16.76 -9.74
C ASP A 268 7.93 17.72 -8.54
N HIS A 269 7.32 18.91 -8.64
CA HIS A 269 7.17 19.87 -7.56
C HIS A 269 5.69 20.25 -7.41
N ARG A 270 5.21 20.49 -6.18
CA ARG A 270 3.79 20.82 -5.88
C ARG A 270 3.20 21.94 -6.75
N ASN A 271 4.03 22.91 -7.15
CA ASN A 271 3.65 24.07 -7.94
C ASN A 271 4.30 24.11 -9.33
N ARG A 272 4.72 22.96 -9.91
CA ARG A 272 5.28 22.92 -11.27
C ARG A 272 4.27 23.54 -12.26
N LEU A 273 4.72 24.56 -12.97
CA LEU A 273 3.91 25.27 -13.94
C LEU A 273 3.94 24.57 -15.30
N LEU A 274 2.76 24.45 -15.88
CA LEU A 274 2.54 24.01 -17.25
C LEU A 274 1.99 25.18 -18.06
N GLU A 275 2.64 25.48 -19.19
CA GLU A 275 2.09 26.41 -20.17
C GLU A 275 1.32 25.63 -21.22
N VAL A 276 0.07 26.01 -21.44
CA VAL A 276 -0.73 25.50 -22.56
C VAL A 276 -0.83 26.61 -23.60
N SER A 277 -0.19 26.38 -24.73
CA SER A 277 -0.16 27.30 -25.87
C SER A 277 -1.13 26.82 -26.94
N VAL A 278 -2.00 27.71 -27.40
CA VAL A 278 -2.97 27.44 -28.46
C VAL A 278 -2.48 28.11 -29.74
N LEU A 279 -2.39 27.33 -30.81
CA LEU A 279 -1.83 27.73 -32.10
C LEU A 279 -2.80 27.39 -33.22
N TYR A 280 -2.66 28.07 -34.35
CA TYR A 280 -3.29 27.66 -35.60
C TYR A 280 -2.23 27.32 -36.64
N ARG A 281 -2.60 26.47 -37.60
CA ARG A 281 -1.84 26.17 -38.82
C ARG A 281 -2.66 26.64 -40.01
N ASP A 282 -2.05 27.36 -40.94
CA ASP A 282 -2.71 27.74 -42.20
C ASP A 282 -2.43 26.77 -43.35
N GLU A 283 -3.09 27.01 -44.49
CA GLU A 283 -3.03 26.18 -45.70
C GLU A 283 -1.61 26.01 -46.27
N VAL A 284 -0.66 26.86 -45.87
CA VAL A 284 0.75 26.83 -46.30
C VAL A 284 1.66 26.42 -45.13
N ASP A 285 1.11 25.67 -44.16
CA ASP A 285 1.77 25.14 -42.97
C ASP A 285 2.37 26.20 -42.00
N ASN A 286 2.06 27.49 -42.16
CA ASN A 286 2.58 28.50 -41.25
C ASN A 286 1.86 28.42 -39.90
N VAL A 287 2.65 28.41 -38.83
CA VAL A 287 2.17 28.33 -37.45
C VAL A 287 1.94 29.74 -36.90
N GLY A 288 0.70 30.04 -36.54
CA GLY A 288 0.31 31.27 -35.87
C GLY A 288 -0.06 31.06 -34.40
N PHE A 289 0.20 32.07 -33.57
CA PHE A 289 -0.05 32.02 -32.13
C PHE A 289 -1.40 32.66 -31.77
N ILE A 290 -2.34 31.87 -31.24
CA ILE A 290 -3.62 32.38 -30.73
C ILE A 290 -3.41 33.01 -29.35
N GLY A 291 -2.81 32.27 -28.42
CA GLY A 291 -2.49 32.72 -27.07
C GLY A 291 -2.06 31.55 -26.18
N SER A 292 -1.66 31.82 -24.93
CA SER A 292 -1.35 30.79 -23.94
C SER A 292 -1.95 31.08 -22.58
N PHE A 293 -1.86 30.12 -21.68
CA PHE A 293 -2.16 30.27 -20.25
C PHE A 293 -1.29 29.34 -19.41
N LEU A 294 -1.17 29.64 -18.12
CA LEU A 294 -0.49 28.79 -17.14
C LEU A 294 -1.48 27.98 -16.31
N THR A 295 -1.11 26.76 -15.97
CA THR A 295 -1.78 25.90 -15.01
C THR A 295 -0.76 25.06 -14.23
N SER A 296 -1.23 24.19 -13.34
CA SER A 296 -0.44 23.18 -12.62
C SER A 296 -1.25 21.91 -12.45
N TYR A 297 -0.58 20.79 -12.19
CA TYR A 297 -1.26 19.54 -11.81
C TYR A 297 -2.21 19.75 -10.61
N ALA A 298 -1.79 20.50 -9.58
CA ALA A 298 -2.60 20.78 -8.41
C ALA A 298 -3.93 21.50 -8.74
N LYS A 299 -3.91 22.41 -9.73
CA LYS A 299 -5.13 23.07 -10.21
C LYS A 299 -6.00 22.13 -11.05
N MET A 300 -5.40 21.38 -11.97
CA MET A 300 -6.14 20.42 -12.81
C MET A 300 -6.78 19.29 -11.97
N LYS A 301 -6.21 18.95 -10.81
CA LYS A 301 -6.71 17.92 -9.88
C LYS A 301 -8.10 18.22 -9.29
N TYR A 302 -8.55 19.47 -9.29
CA TYR A 302 -9.96 19.79 -8.97
C TYR A 302 -10.96 19.24 -10.01
N GLY A 303 -10.47 18.75 -11.15
CA GLY A 303 -11.28 18.10 -12.18
C GLY A 303 -12.04 19.06 -13.08
N PRO A 304 -12.92 18.53 -13.96
CA PRO A 304 -13.73 19.35 -14.85
C PRO A 304 -14.69 20.26 -14.08
N GLY A 305 -14.61 21.57 -14.33
CA GLY A 305 -15.39 22.56 -13.59
C GLY A 305 -14.96 24.00 -13.88
N PRO A 306 -15.63 25.00 -13.29
CA PRO A 306 -15.37 26.42 -13.54
C PRO A 306 -13.93 26.83 -13.21
N GLU A 307 -13.32 26.23 -12.18
CA GLU A 307 -11.92 26.47 -11.80
C GLU A 307 -10.94 26.11 -12.91
N ASN A 308 -11.26 25.11 -13.73
CA ASN A 308 -10.45 24.62 -14.83
C ASN A 308 -10.93 25.14 -16.20
N VAL A 309 -11.51 26.35 -16.21
CA VAL A 309 -11.73 27.18 -17.41
C VAL A 309 -10.63 28.23 -17.49
N TYR A 310 -9.95 28.29 -18.63
CA TYR A 310 -8.77 29.12 -18.85
C TYR A 310 -9.01 30.12 -19.97
N ASN A 311 -8.75 31.40 -19.72
CA ASN A 311 -8.72 32.41 -20.78
C ASN A 311 -7.41 32.25 -21.58
N VAL A 312 -7.51 32.11 -22.89
CA VAL A 312 -6.35 32.01 -23.79
C VAL A 312 -5.86 33.42 -24.09
N VAL A 313 -4.67 33.81 -23.61
CA VAL A 313 -4.20 35.21 -23.66
C VAL A 313 -3.03 35.37 -24.62
N ASN A 314 -3.14 36.35 -25.51
CA ASN A 314 -2.08 36.73 -26.42
C ASN A 314 -1.35 37.96 -25.87
N HIS A 315 -0.14 37.77 -25.31
CA HIS A 315 0.63 38.87 -24.73
C HIS A 315 0.89 40.02 -25.71
N LYS A 316 1.03 39.74 -27.02
CA LYS A 316 1.20 40.76 -28.07
C LYS A 316 -0.06 41.59 -28.34
N LYS A 317 -1.24 41.17 -27.85
CA LYS A 317 -2.54 41.86 -28.02
C LYS A 317 -3.00 42.60 -26.76
N LEU A 318 -2.31 42.45 -25.61
CA LEU A 318 -2.68 43.13 -24.36
C LEU A 318 -2.70 44.67 -24.46
N ALA A 319 -1.90 45.25 -25.36
CA ALA A 319 -1.91 46.70 -25.64
C ALA A 319 -3.09 47.17 -26.51
N LYS A 320 -3.90 46.25 -27.07
CA LYS A 320 -5.04 46.62 -27.94
C LYS A 320 -6.27 46.97 -27.12
N LYS A 321 -6.82 48.17 -27.35
CA LYS A 321 -8.05 48.65 -26.70
C LYS A 321 -9.21 47.67 -26.91
N GLY A 322 -9.81 47.21 -25.82
CA GLY A 322 -10.94 46.26 -25.83
C GLY A 322 -10.57 44.78 -25.93
N TYR A 323 -9.28 44.42 -25.98
CA TYR A 323 -8.87 43.02 -25.90
C TYR A 323 -9.03 42.45 -24.48
N VAL A 324 -9.58 41.24 -24.37
CA VAL A 324 -9.78 40.53 -23.09
C VAL A 324 -9.12 39.15 -23.12
N ASN A 325 -9.39 38.36 -24.16
CA ASN A 325 -8.76 37.08 -24.44
C ASN A 325 -8.99 36.70 -25.92
N SER A 326 -8.33 35.63 -26.37
CA SER A 326 -8.44 35.03 -27.70
C SER A 326 -9.27 33.74 -27.65
N GLY A 327 -10.29 33.70 -26.79
CA GLY A 327 -11.13 32.53 -26.50
C GLY A 327 -10.76 31.85 -25.17
N LYS A 328 -11.32 30.66 -24.95
CA LYS A 328 -11.11 29.86 -23.74
C LYS A 328 -10.76 28.41 -24.03
N LEU A 329 -10.02 27.79 -23.12
CA LEU A 329 -9.80 26.34 -23.05
C LEU A 329 -10.40 25.81 -21.75
N GLU A 330 -11.03 24.64 -21.80
CA GLU A 330 -11.74 24.04 -20.67
C GLU A 330 -11.29 22.59 -20.48
N LEU A 331 -10.89 22.23 -19.25
CA LEU A 331 -10.61 20.85 -18.91
C LEU A 331 -11.93 20.09 -18.78
N ILE A 332 -12.22 19.22 -19.75
CA ILE A 332 -13.46 18.42 -19.78
C ILE A 332 -13.27 17.00 -19.24
N LYS A 333 -12.02 16.56 -19.06
CA LYS A 333 -11.67 15.31 -18.39
C LYS A 333 -10.36 15.45 -17.63
N PHE A 334 -10.36 14.94 -16.40
CA PHE A 334 -9.17 14.68 -15.60
C PHE A 334 -9.31 13.28 -15.00
N THR A 335 -8.28 12.45 -15.12
CA THR A 335 -8.25 11.15 -14.44
C THR A 335 -6.81 10.87 -14.04
N ASP A 336 -6.55 10.94 -12.76
CA ASP A 336 -5.31 10.47 -12.15
C ASP A 336 -5.37 8.93 -12.09
N VAL A 337 -4.43 8.25 -12.74
CA VAL A 337 -4.43 6.78 -12.82
C VAL A 337 -3.19 6.22 -12.12
N SER A 338 -3.38 5.87 -10.85
CA SER A 338 -2.39 5.13 -10.07
C SER A 338 -2.72 3.63 -10.12
N PHE A 339 -1.76 2.80 -10.53
CA PHE A 339 -1.90 1.34 -10.52
C PHE A 339 -1.12 0.77 -9.34
N TYR A 340 -1.79 0.65 -8.20
CA TYR A 340 -1.20 0.06 -7.01
C TYR A 340 -1.22 -1.47 -7.13
N SER A 341 -0.04 -2.10 -7.03
CA SER A 341 0.08 -3.54 -6.88
C SER A 341 -0.02 -3.95 -5.41
N PHE A 342 -0.04 -5.26 -5.18
CA PHE A 342 0.03 -5.85 -3.85
C PHE A 342 1.22 -5.33 -3.04
N LEU A 343 2.44 -5.29 -3.61
CA LEU A 343 3.61 -4.79 -2.90
C LEU A 343 3.55 -3.30 -2.56
N ASP A 344 2.89 -2.47 -3.37
CA ASP A 344 2.70 -1.06 -3.02
C ASP A 344 1.89 -0.94 -1.72
N TYR A 345 0.81 -1.72 -1.56
CA TYR A 345 0.02 -1.75 -0.33
C TYR A 345 0.80 -2.31 0.87
N ILE A 346 1.52 -3.43 0.71
CA ILE A 346 2.30 -4.02 1.81
C ILE A 346 3.40 -3.05 2.29
N THR A 347 4.21 -2.50 1.38
CA THR A 347 5.28 -1.55 1.74
C THR A 347 4.77 -0.20 2.26
N SER A 348 3.50 0.14 1.99
CA SER A 348 2.76 1.25 2.62
C SER A 348 2.34 1.01 4.07
N GLY A 349 2.52 -0.21 4.61
CA GLY A 349 2.08 -0.59 5.95
C GLY A 349 0.80 -1.46 6.01
N THR A 350 0.36 -2.04 4.90
CA THR A 350 -0.77 -3.00 4.94
C THR A 350 -0.29 -4.33 5.53
N GLN A 351 -0.97 -4.79 6.57
CA GLN A 351 -0.68 -6.03 7.29
C GLN A 351 -1.58 -7.17 6.82
N LEU A 352 -1.06 -8.39 6.78
CA LEU A 352 -1.84 -9.59 6.52
C LEU A 352 -2.06 -10.38 7.81
N HIS A 353 -3.31 -10.75 8.09
CA HIS A 353 -3.69 -11.50 9.28
C HIS A 353 -4.24 -12.86 8.89
N LEU A 354 -3.53 -13.93 9.28
CA LEU A 354 -4.02 -15.29 9.15
C LEU A 354 -5.02 -15.59 10.27
N ALA A 355 -6.24 -15.98 9.91
CA ALA A 355 -7.21 -16.60 10.79
C ALA A 355 -7.38 -18.06 10.34
N VAL A 356 -7.41 -19.00 11.29
CA VAL A 356 -7.49 -20.43 11.02
C VAL A 356 -8.75 -20.99 11.67
N ALA A 357 -9.54 -21.71 10.90
CA ALA A 357 -10.66 -22.49 11.39
C ALA A 357 -10.43 -23.98 11.12
N PHE A 358 -10.72 -24.85 12.09
CA PHE A 358 -10.68 -26.30 11.92
C PHE A 358 -12.06 -26.93 12.12
N ASP A 359 -12.43 -27.84 11.22
CA ASP A 359 -13.66 -28.61 11.28
C ASP A 359 -13.52 -29.87 12.15
N PHE A 360 -14.10 -29.81 13.35
CA PHE A 360 -14.12 -30.92 14.30
C PHE A 360 -15.25 -31.93 14.05
N SER A 361 -16.17 -31.68 13.12
CA SER A 361 -17.34 -32.54 12.88
C SER A 361 -16.98 -33.98 12.49
N MET A 362 -17.83 -34.95 12.81
CA MET A 362 -17.60 -36.35 12.48
C MET A 362 -18.94 -37.03 12.17
N ARG A 363 -19.12 -37.44 10.90
CA ARG A 363 -20.32 -38.14 10.42
C ARG A 363 -20.22 -39.64 10.58
N GLU A 364 -19.02 -40.19 10.40
CA GLU A 364 -18.71 -41.61 10.59
C GLU A 364 -17.44 -41.76 11.42
N ARG A 365 -17.34 -42.83 12.21
CA ARG A 365 -16.16 -43.11 13.01
C ARG A 365 -15.00 -43.55 12.12
N ILE A 366 -14.08 -42.63 11.85
CA ILE A 366 -12.87 -42.89 11.09
C ILE A 366 -11.84 -43.72 11.88
N ARG A 367 -11.00 -44.47 11.16
CA ARG A 367 -9.87 -45.23 11.74
C ARG A 367 -8.81 -44.28 12.30
N GLU A 368 -8.07 -44.73 13.32
CA GLU A 368 -6.99 -43.94 13.95
C GLU A 368 -5.93 -43.51 12.93
N GLU A 369 -5.57 -44.38 11.99
CA GLU A 369 -4.68 -44.08 10.86
C GLU A 369 -5.16 -42.88 10.02
N ALA A 370 -6.47 -42.78 9.77
CA ALA A 370 -7.05 -41.69 9.00
C ALA A 370 -7.10 -40.39 9.83
N GLN A 371 -7.38 -40.48 11.13
CA GLN A 371 -7.30 -39.33 12.05
C GLN A 371 -5.86 -38.79 12.15
N TRP A 372 -4.85 -39.65 12.21
CA TRP A 372 -3.43 -39.25 12.19
C TRP A 372 -3.00 -38.67 10.83
N LYS A 373 -3.56 -39.15 9.72
CA LYS A 373 -3.37 -38.52 8.40
C LYS A 373 -3.94 -37.10 8.38
N ILE A 374 -5.20 -36.92 8.81
CA ILE A 374 -5.86 -35.61 8.92
C ILE A 374 -5.04 -34.64 9.81
N GLU A 375 -4.52 -35.13 10.93
CA GLU A 375 -3.62 -34.39 11.82
C GLU A 375 -2.35 -33.91 11.10
N SER A 376 -1.65 -34.83 10.44
CA SER A 376 -0.41 -34.55 9.71
C SER A 376 -0.66 -33.58 8.55
N ASP A 377 -1.72 -33.82 7.79
CA ASP A 377 -2.17 -33.01 6.65
C ASP A 377 -2.45 -31.56 7.09
N PHE A 378 -3.22 -31.37 8.18
CA PHE A 378 -3.47 -30.06 8.79
C PHE A 378 -2.17 -29.37 9.24
N GLN A 379 -1.34 -30.05 10.03
CA GLN A 379 -0.08 -29.50 10.51
C GLN A 379 0.86 -29.10 9.37
N PHE A 380 0.89 -29.88 8.29
CA PHE A 380 1.77 -29.66 7.15
C PHE A 380 1.29 -28.48 6.30
N ALA A 381 0.00 -28.45 5.94
CA ALA A 381 -0.59 -27.37 5.16
C ALA A 381 -0.64 -26.04 5.92
N LEU A 382 -0.94 -26.06 7.23
CA LEU A 382 -0.87 -24.86 8.06
C LEU A 382 0.55 -24.29 8.14
N ARG A 383 1.58 -25.13 8.23
CA ARG A 383 2.99 -24.67 8.21
C ARG A 383 3.40 -24.13 6.84
N ALA A 384 2.90 -24.70 5.74
CA ALA A 384 3.16 -24.20 4.39
C ALA A 384 2.59 -22.78 4.19
N ILE A 385 1.32 -22.58 4.54
CA ILE A 385 0.61 -21.30 4.34
C ILE A 385 1.03 -20.26 5.37
N GLY A 386 1.00 -20.64 6.66
CA GLY A 386 1.38 -19.77 7.76
C GLY A 386 2.86 -19.41 7.78
N GLY A 387 3.73 -20.24 7.20
CA GLY A 387 5.17 -19.96 7.05
C GLY A 387 5.49 -18.76 6.17
N ILE A 388 4.58 -18.39 5.26
CA ILE A 388 4.65 -17.20 4.40
C ILE A 388 3.89 -16.05 5.05
N VAL A 389 2.59 -16.24 5.34
CA VAL A 389 1.71 -15.15 5.81
C VAL A 389 2.23 -14.51 7.12
N ARG A 390 2.90 -15.27 7.99
CA ARG A 390 3.41 -14.78 9.28
C ARG A 390 4.37 -13.60 9.19
N ASP A 391 5.10 -13.46 8.08
CA ASP A 391 6.15 -12.43 7.95
C ASP A 391 5.57 -11.07 7.48
N TYR A 392 4.28 -11.04 7.13
CA TYR A 392 3.47 -9.83 6.88
C TYR A 392 2.58 -9.45 8.09
N SER A 393 2.72 -10.15 9.22
CA SER A 393 1.98 -9.91 10.46
C SER A 393 2.94 -9.53 11.60
N PRO A 394 3.06 -8.25 11.97
CA PRO A 394 4.03 -7.80 12.97
C PRO A 394 3.77 -8.32 14.39
N SER A 395 2.50 -8.60 14.73
CA SER A 395 2.10 -9.16 16.02
C SER A 395 2.36 -10.67 16.10
N LYS A 396 2.32 -11.37 14.95
CA LYS A 396 2.32 -12.84 14.84
C LYS A 396 1.27 -13.50 15.75
N LEU A 397 0.16 -12.80 15.97
CA LEU A 397 -1.05 -13.27 16.65
C LEU A 397 -2.10 -13.68 15.61
N PHE A 398 -2.61 -14.90 15.72
CA PHE A 398 -3.46 -15.52 14.70
C PHE A 398 -4.70 -16.15 15.35
N PRO A 399 -5.92 -15.69 15.01
CA PRO A 399 -7.16 -16.31 15.50
C PRO A 399 -7.22 -17.81 15.16
N ALA A 400 -7.41 -18.63 16.18
CA ALA A 400 -7.50 -20.08 16.12
C ALA A 400 -8.90 -20.54 16.54
N LEU A 401 -9.72 -20.91 15.56
CA LEU A 401 -11.15 -21.13 15.71
C LEU A 401 -11.55 -22.56 15.32
N GLY A 402 -12.64 -23.06 15.89
CA GLY A 402 -13.19 -24.38 15.63
C GLY A 402 -14.66 -24.31 15.24
N VAL A 403 -15.10 -25.27 14.43
CA VAL A 403 -16.50 -25.47 14.04
C VAL A 403 -16.88 -26.94 14.20
N GLY A 404 -18.18 -27.25 14.35
CA GLY A 404 -18.66 -28.62 14.33
C GLY A 404 -18.32 -29.46 15.58
N ALA A 405 -18.44 -28.91 16.79
CA ALA A 405 -18.28 -29.70 18.01
C ALA A 405 -19.07 -29.19 19.22
N LYS A 406 -19.31 -30.09 20.17
CA LYS A 406 -19.78 -29.79 21.53
C LYS A 406 -18.61 -29.35 22.40
N ILE A 407 -18.73 -28.18 23.03
CA ILE A 407 -17.65 -27.57 23.82
C ILE A 407 -17.92 -27.64 25.34
N PRO A 408 -16.90 -27.92 26.17
CA PRO A 408 -17.01 -27.89 27.63
C PRO A 408 -17.34 -26.48 28.16
N PRO A 409 -17.87 -26.34 29.39
CA PRO A 409 -18.20 -27.43 30.33
C PRO A 409 -19.58 -28.05 30.09
N ALA A 410 -20.48 -27.36 29.37
CA ALA A 410 -21.87 -27.79 29.19
C ALA A 410 -22.10 -28.74 28.00
N PHE A 411 -21.12 -28.86 27.10
CA PHE A 411 -21.18 -29.70 25.88
C PHE A 411 -22.38 -29.39 24.97
N TYR A 412 -22.70 -28.09 24.83
CA TYR A 412 -23.63 -27.60 23.81
C TYR A 412 -22.98 -27.59 22.43
N ASP A 413 -23.77 -27.91 21.41
CA ASP A 413 -23.37 -27.86 20.00
C ASP A 413 -22.88 -26.45 19.63
N SER A 414 -21.67 -26.36 19.10
CA SER A 414 -21.09 -25.12 18.60
C SER A 414 -20.62 -25.25 17.15
N GLN A 415 -20.95 -24.21 16.38
CA GLN A 415 -20.50 -23.98 15.01
C GLN A 415 -19.43 -22.88 14.92
N GLU A 416 -19.01 -22.33 16.08
CA GLU A 416 -17.98 -21.30 16.21
C GLU A 416 -17.46 -21.25 17.65
N PHE A 417 -16.18 -21.57 17.86
CA PHE A 417 -15.54 -21.47 19.18
C PHE A 417 -14.03 -21.17 19.07
N CYS A 418 -13.43 -20.62 20.11
CA CYS A 418 -11.98 -20.42 20.21
C CYS A 418 -11.28 -21.76 20.55
N MET A 419 -10.34 -22.24 19.73
CA MET A 419 -9.67 -23.54 19.97
C MET A 419 -8.79 -23.54 21.24
N ASN A 420 -8.31 -22.38 21.67
CA ASN A 420 -7.61 -22.23 22.94
C ASN A 420 -8.54 -22.31 24.16
N PHE A 421 -9.86 -22.17 23.98
CA PHE A 421 -10.89 -22.01 25.02
C PHE A 421 -10.75 -20.73 25.87
N ASP A 422 -10.06 -19.71 25.34
CA ASP A 422 -10.00 -18.38 25.94
C ASP A 422 -11.03 -17.44 25.27
N SER A 423 -11.26 -16.26 25.88
CA SER A 423 -12.17 -15.25 25.31
C SER A 423 -11.63 -14.57 24.05
N ASP A 424 -10.31 -14.54 23.88
CA ASP A 424 -9.64 -14.11 22.65
C ASP A 424 -9.15 -15.35 21.87
N PRO A 425 -9.55 -15.56 20.61
CA PRO A 425 -9.06 -16.69 19.82
C PRO A 425 -7.59 -16.57 19.38
N CYS A 426 -6.91 -15.46 19.62
CA CYS A 426 -5.55 -15.23 19.10
C CYS A 426 -4.49 -16.13 19.75
N CYS A 427 -3.86 -16.98 18.94
CA CYS A 427 -2.68 -17.76 19.32
C CYS A 427 -1.38 -17.10 18.89
N ARG A 428 -0.32 -17.28 19.68
CA ARG A 428 1.03 -16.78 19.38
C ARG A 428 1.76 -17.69 18.40
N GLY A 429 1.89 -17.25 17.16
CA GLY A 429 2.57 -17.98 16.10
C GLY A 429 1.82 -19.23 15.63
N ILE A 430 2.36 -19.89 14.61
CA ILE A 430 1.76 -21.10 14.03
C ILE A 430 1.75 -22.27 15.03
N ASP A 431 2.82 -22.44 15.80
CA ASP A 431 2.89 -23.50 16.81
C ASP A 431 1.85 -23.29 17.93
N GLY A 432 1.51 -22.04 18.27
CA GLY A 432 0.41 -21.73 19.19
C GLY A 432 -0.95 -22.20 18.68
N ILE A 433 -1.23 -22.06 17.38
CA ILE A 433 -2.46 -22.60 16.75
C ILE A 433 -2.47 -24.13 16.85
N LEU A 434 -1.32 -24.79 16.64
CA LEU A 434 -1.21 -26.24 16.71
C LEU A 434 -1.42 -26.78 18.13
N GLU A 435 -0.90 -26.12 19.16
CA GLU A 435 -1.17 -26.52 20.55
C GLU A 435 -2.63 -26.25 20.97
N ALA A 436 -3.22 -25.14 20.52
CA ALA A 436 -4.65 -24.86 20.73
C ALA A 436 -5.54 -25.92 20.07
N TYR A 437 -5.25 -26.27 18.82
CA TYR A 437 -5.94 -27.34 18.12
C TYR A 437 -5.78 -28.70 18.84
N LYS A 438 -4.57 -29.08 19.29
CA LYS A 438 -4.34 -30.34 20.04
C LYS A 438 -5.10 -30.36 21.36
N LYS A 439 -5.24 -29.21 22.03
CA LYS A 439 -6.07 -29.04 23.24
C LYS A 439 -7.55 -29.27 22.89
N ALA A 440 -8.06 -28.62 21.85
CA ALA A 440 -9.43 -28.77 21.39
C ALA A 440 -9.77 -30.22 21.00
N ALA A 441 -8.95 -30.85 20.15
CA ALA A 441 -9.14 -32.22 19.65
C ALA A 441 -9.24 -33.30 20.74
N ARG A 442 -8.76 -33.04 21.95
CA ARG A 442 -8.82 -33.95 23.11
C ARG A 442 -10.06 -33.77 23.99
N ILE A 443 -10.74 -32.62 23.89
CA ILE A 443 -11.75 -32.20 24.88
C ILE A 443 -13.12 -31.99 24.24
N VAL A 444 -13.19 -31.50 23.00
CA VAL A 444 -14.47 -31.32 22.30
C VAL A 444 -15.04 -32.67 21.84
N VAL A 445 -16.36 -32.78 21.80
CA VAL A 445 -17.04 -33.96 21.22
C VAL A 445 -17.57 -33.58 19.83
N PRO A 446 -17.13 -34.25 18.75
CA PRO A 446 -17.65 -33.98 17.39
C PRO A 446 -19.18 -34.05 17.28
N ILE A 447 -19.74 -33.27 16.35
CA ILE A 447 -21.15 -33.39 15.91
C ILE A 447 -21.22 -33.75 14.42
N GLU A 448 -22.35 -34.26 13.97
CA GLU A 448 -22.52 -34.78 12.59
C GLU A 448 -22.77 -33.68 11.54
N ARG A 449 -23.37 -32.54 11.93
CA ARG A 449 -23.72 -31.42 11.05
C ARG A 449 -22.84 -30.22 11.32
N VAL A 450 -22.25 -29.68 10.27
CA VAL A 450 -21.35 -28.51 10.32
C VAL A 450 -21.94 -27.38 9.48
N THR A 451 -21.75 -26.14 9.95
CA THR A 451 -22.14 -24.93 9.22
C THR A 451 -20.95 -23.97 9.18
N TYR A 452 -20.65 -23.41 8.01
CA TYR A 452 -19.52 -22.49 7.84
C TYR A 452 -19.95 -21.01 7.79
N PHE A 453 -21.26 -20.70 7.75
CA PHE A 453 -21.72 -19.31 7.68
C PHE A 453 -21.34 -18.47 8.93
N HIS A 454 -21.37 -19.07 10.12
CA HIS A 454 -21.02 -18.42 11.39
C HIS A 454 -19.60 -17.87 11.36
N ILE A 455 -18.61 -18.76 11.19
CA ILE A 455 -17.19 -18.42 11.22
C ILE A 455 -16.80 -17.39 10.16
N ILE A 456 -17.42 -17.45 8.97
CA ILE A 456 -17.22 -16.46 7.91
C ILE A 456 -17.80 -15.09 8.30
N HIS A 457 -18.98 -15.04 8.92
CA HIS A 457 -19.54 -13.79 9.43
C HIS A 457 -18.69 -13.18 10.55
N TYR A 458 -18.18 -14.00 11.48
CA TYR A 458 -17.30 -13.56 12.57
C TYR A 458 -16.03 -12.89 12.03
N VAL A 459 -15.26 -13.58 11.19
CA VAL A 459 -14.01 -13.04 10.64
C VAL A 459 -14.27 -11.88 9.67
N ALA A 460 -15.36 -11.90 8.89
CA ALA A 460 -15.74 -10.76 8.04
C ALA A 460 -16.05 -9.51 8.88
N LYS A 461 -16.71 -9.66 10.04
CA LYS A 461 -16.98 -8.55 10.97
C LYS A 461 -15.69 -8.00 11.58
N MET A 462 -14.75 -8.87 12.00
CA MET A 462 -13.41 -8.45 12.44
C MET A 462 -12.68 -7.67 11.34
N ALA A 463 -12.67 -8.20 10.12
CA ALA A 463 -11.99 -7.60 8.98
C ALA A 463 -12.58 -6.23 8.58
N ILE A 464 -13.91 -6.07 8.61
CA ILE A 464 -14.56 -4.77 8.36
C ILE A 464 -14.13 -3.74 9.41
N ASN A 465 -14.14 -4.11 10.69
CA ASN A 465 -13.84 -3.19 11.78
C ASN A 465 -12.38 -2.72 11.77
N ALA A 466 -11.42 -3.62 11.57
CA ALA A 466 -10.00 -3.28 11.55
C ALA A 466 -9.52 -2.71 10.19
N GLY A 467 -10.03 -3.26 9.08
CA GLY A 467 -9.47 -3.03 7.74
C GLY A 467 -10.10 -1.90 6.93
N ALA A 468 -11.04 -1.13 7.48
CA ALA A 468 -11.74 -0.04 6.77
C ALA A 468 -10.83 1.02 6.13
N ARG A 469 -9.61 1.21 6.65
CA ARG A 469 -8.59 2.14 6.11
C ARG A 469 -7.54 1.47 5.21
N GLY A 470 -7.71 0.19 4.90
CA GLY A 470 -6.76 -0.62 4.11
C GLY A 470 -5.48 -0.99 4.84
N LEU A 471 -5.40 -0.82 6.17
CA LEU A 471 -4.22 -1.18 6.97
C LEU A 471 -4.17 -2.67 7.35
N HIS A 472 -5.33 -3.32 7.44
CA HIS A 472 -5.45 -4.73 7.86
C HIS A 472 -6.23 -5.49 6.80
N TYR A 473 -5.66 -6.61 6.34
CA TYR A 473 -6.30 -7.53 5.42
C TYR A 473 -6.24 -8.95 5.97
N TYR A 474 -7.36 -9.66 5.95
CA TYR A 474 -7.50 -10.98 6.58
C TYR A 474 -7.48 -12.11 5.55
N ILE A 475 -6.91 -13.24 5.95
CA ILE A 475 -6.90 -14.50 5.20
C ILE A 475 -7.48 -15.55 6.15
N LEU A 476 -8.72 -15.97 5.90
CA LEU A 476 -9.37 -17.04 6.65
C LEU A 476 -9.13 -18.38 5.95
N THR A 477 -8.35 -19.25 6.58
CA THR A 477 -8.12 -20.62 6.11
C THR A 477 -8.98 -21.59 6.91
N ILE A 478 -9.92 -22.26 6.25
CA ILE A 478 -10.85 -23.23 6.85
C ILE A 478 -10.44 -24.65 6.43
N PHE A 479 -9.99 -25.46 7.39
CA PHE A 479 -9.66 -26.86 7.17
C PHE A 479 -10.90 -27.73 7.36
N THR A 480 -11.30 -28.45 6.31
CA THR A 480 -12.49 -29.31 6.28
C THR A 480 -12.16 -30.74 5.90
N LYS A 481 -12.88 -31.70 6.47
CA LYS A 481 -12.77 -33.13 6.15
C LYS A 481 -13.71 -33.57 5.01
N GLY A 482 -14.47 -32.63 4.45
CA GLY A 482 -15.39 -32.86 3.35
C GLY A 482 -16.77 -33.40 3.78
N GLY A 483 -17.56 -33.72 2.78
CA GLY A 483 -18.97 -34.08 2.85
C GLY A 483 -19.89 -32.93 2.38
N PRO A 484 -21.18 -33.24 2.08
CA PRO A 484 -22.19 -32.24 1.72
C PRO A 484 -22.25 -31.05 2.67
N ILE A 485 -22.39 -29.84 2.12
CA ILE A 485 -22.50 -28.60 2.91
C ILE A 485 -23.96 -28.42 3.36
N ASP A 486 -24.24 -28.69 4.64
CA ASP A 486 -25.59 -28.60 5.24
C ASP A 486 -26.20 -27.19 5.10
N ASP A 487 -25.38 -26.13 5.13
CA ASP A 487 -25.78 -24.71 5.17
C ASP A 487 -25.53 -23.93 3.87
N LEU A 488 -25.51 -24.58 2.70
CA LEU A 488 -25.02 -23.98 1.45
C LEU A 488 -25.65 -22.60 1.11
N LYS A 489 -26.93 -22.39 1.40
CA LYS A 489 -27.63 -21.11 1.12
C LYS A 489 -27.18 -19.99 2.07
N GLU A 490 -27.07 -20.30 3.35
CA GLU A 490 -26.61 -19.41 4.41
C GLU A 490 -25.11 -19.08 4.23
N LEU A 491 -24.31 -20.09 3.87
CA LEU A 491 -22.91 -19.94 3.47
C LEU A 491 -22.75 -19.00 2.27
N LEU A 492 -23.57 -19.15 1.23
CA LEU A 492 -23.55 -18.23 0.08
C LEU A 492 -23.93 -16.80 0.45
N HIS A 493 -24.82 -16.61 1.43
CA HIS A 493 -25.12 -15.29 1.99
C HIS A 493 -23.94 -14.72 2.81
N ALA A 494 -23.28 -15.54 3.63
CA ALA A 494 -22.10 -15.13 4.39
C ALA A 494 -20.93 -14.76 3.48
N ILE A 495 -20.67 -15.52 2.42
CA ILE A 495 -19.69 -15.18 1.38
C ILE A 495 -20.05 -13.88 0.66
N ALA A 496 -21.33 -13.66 0.34
CA ALA A 496 -21.77 -12.40 -0.29
C ALA A 496 -21.57 -11.19 0.64
N TYR A 497 -21.81 -11.34 1.95
CA TYR A 497 -21.49 -10.33 2.97
C TYR A 497 -19.98 -10.09 3.08
N ALA A 498 -19.20 -11.17 3.24
CA ALA A 498 -17.74 -11.16 3.32
C ALA A 498 -17.07 -10.56 2.06
N SER A 499 -17.70 -10.63 0.88
CA SER A 499 -17.18 -9.99 -0.35
C SER A 499 -17.06 -8.46 -0.27
N LYS A 500 -17.59 -7.83 0.80
CA LYS A 500 -17.40 -6.41 1.12
C LYS A 500 -16.25 -6.15 2.10
N ALA A 501 -15.75 -7.16 2.80
CA ALA A 501 -14.69 -7.06 3.79
C ALA A 501 -13.28 -7.18 3.16
N PRO A 502 -12.22 -6.63 3.80
CA PRO A 502 -10.84 -6.90 3.44
C PRO A 502 -10.44 -8.33 3.87
N LEU A 503 -11.00 -9.32 3.17
CA LEU A 503 -10.95 -10.73 3.52
C LEU A 503 -10.81 -11.60 2.26
N SER A 504 -9.91 -12.58 2.33
CA SER A 504 -9.89 -13.79 1.49
C SER A 504 -10.32 -15.00 2.33
N ILE A 505 -11.02 -15.95 1.72
CA ILE A 505 -11.45 -17.21 2.35
C ILE A 505 -10.86 -18.36 1.53
N ILE A 506 -10.16 -19.28 2.18
CA ILE A 506 -9.53 -20.45 1.55
C ILE A 506 -10.04 -21.69 2.28
N PHE A 507 -10.77 -22.55 1.59
CA PHE A 507 -11.12 -23.87 2.10
C PHE A 507 -10.01 -24.86 1.73
N ILE A 508 -9.60 -25.70 2.68
CA ILE A 508 -8.60 -26.76 2.47
C ILE A 508 -9.23 -28.10 2.84
N GLY A 509 -9.43 -28.94 1.83
CA GLY A 509 -9.87 -30.31 1.99
C GLY A 509 -8.72 -31.18 2.50
N ILE A 510 -8.92 -31.86 3.62
CA ILE A 510 -7.96 -32.80 4.23
C ILE A 510 -8.60 -34.18 4.45
N GLY A 511 -7.80 -35.23 4.40
CA GLY A 511 -8.32 -36.61 4.41
C GLY A 511 -8.73 -37.11 3.02
N ASP A 512 -9.86 -37.83 2.96
CA ASP A 512 -10.35 -38.55 1.77
C ASP A 512 -11.88 -38.40 1.60
N GLY A 513 -12.46 -37.32 2.12
CA GLY A 513 -13.89 -37.03 2.02
C GLY A 513 -14.34 -36.53 0.64
N ASP A 514 -15.65 -36.38 0.48
CA ASP A 514 -16.25 -35.77 -0.72
C ASP A 514 -16.07 -34.23 -0.68
N PHE A 515 -15.61 -33.63 -1.77
CA PHE A 515 -15.37 -32.19 -1.87
C PHE A 515 -16.18 -31.51 -2.98
N ASP A 516 -17.15 -32.21 -3.60
CA ASP A 516 -17.93 -31.72 -4.75
C ASP A 516 -18.58 -30.35 -4.51
N ASP A 517 -19.16 -30.14 -3.34
CA ASP A 517 -19.81 -28.86 -2.99
C ASP A 517 -18.79 -27.72 -2.81
N PHE A 518 -17.57 -27.99 -2.37
CA PHE A 518 -16.51 -26.97 -2.27
C PHE A 518 -15.99 -26.56 -3.66
N TYR A 519 -15.84 -27.52 -4.60
CA TYR A 519 -15.60 -27.20 -6.01
C TYR A 519 -16.75 -26.38 -6.65
N ARG A 520 -17.99 -26.57 -6.18
CA ARG A 520 -19.14 -25.77 -6.64
C ARG A 520 -19.14 -24.33 -6.10
N LEU A 521 -18.56 -24.07 -4.92
CA LEU A 521 -18.46 -22.71 -4.35
C LEU A 521 -17.52 -21.78 -5.14
N THR A 522 -16.46 -22.34 -5.72
CA THR A 522 -15.49 -21.65 -6.59
C THR A 522 -15.91 -21.67 -8.07
N SER A 523 -16.83 -22.56 -8.46
CA SER A 523 -17.33 -22.66 -9.82
C SER A 523 -18.08 -21.41 -10.31
N LYS A 524 -17.59 -20.82 -11.40
CA LYS A 524 -18.11 -19.58 -12.04
C LYS A 524 -19.62 -19.58 -12.31
N ARG A 525 -20.24 -20.75 -12.49
CA ARG A 525 -21.70 -20.90 -12.74
C ARG A 525 -22.58 -20.33 -11.62
N GLN A 526 -22.14 -20.32 -10.36
CA GLN A 526 -22.94 -19.76 -9.27
C GLN A 526 -23.08 -18.22 -9.32
N MET A 527 -22.30 -17.51 -10.16
CA MET A 527 -22.43 -16.06 -10.31
C MET A 527 -23.71 -15.61 -11.05
N GLU A 528 -24.42 -16.52 -11.71
CA GLU A 528 -25.58 -16.22 -12.56
C GLU A 528 -26.92 -16.25 -11.81
N ALA A 529 -26.98 -16.87 -10.62
CA ALA A 529 -28.20 -17.09 -9.83
C ALA A 529 -28.70 -15.86 -9.02
N GLY A 530 -28.64 -14.65 -9.60
CA GLY A 530 -29.36 -13.46 -9.12
C GLY A 530 -28.75 -12.66 -7.97
N LYS A 531 -27.96 -13.26 -7.06
CA LYS A 531 -27.22 -12.52 -5.99
C LYS A 531 -25.74 -12.37 -6.37
N LYS A 532 -25.43 -11.33 -7.15
CA LYS A 532 -24.06 -11.07 -7.62
C LYS A 532 -23.13 -10.70 -6.46
N ARG A 533 -22.17 -11.58 -6.12
CA ARG A 533 -21.07 -11.30 -5.18
C ARG A 533 -20.35 -10.01 -5.61
N GLU A 534 -19.95 -9.16 -4.66
CA GLU A 534 -19.30 -7.87 -5.00
C GLU A 534 -17.90 -8.07 -5.57
N ARG A 535 -17.18 -9.05 -5.02
CA ARG A 535 -15.89 -9.58 -5.48
C ARG A 535 -15.89 -11.10 -5.34
N GLU A 536 -15.03 -11.75 -6.10
CA GLU A 536 -14.58 -13.12 -5.85
C GLU A 536 -13.56 -13.06 -4.70
N ILE A 537 -13.72 -13.93 -3.70
CA ILE A 537 -12.94 -13.95 -2.46
C ILE A 537 -12.69 -15.37 -1.90
N VAL A 538 -13.10 -16.43 -2.61
CA VAL A 538 -13.14 -17.81 -2.10
C VAL A 538 -12.29 -18.73 -2.97
N GLU A 539 -11.42 -19.52 -2.35
CA GLU A 539 -10.66 -20.61 -2.97
C GLU A 539 -11.03 -21.97 -2.37
N PHE A 540 -10.74 -23.05 -3.10
CA PHE A 540 -10.77 -24.40 -2.56
C PHE A 540 -9.55 -25.20 -3.03
N VAL A 541 -8.82 -25.77 -2.07
CA VAL A 541 -7.66 -26.63 -2.31
C VAL A 541 -7.93 -28.01 -1.72
N ASP A 542 -8.09 -29.04 -2.57
CA ASP A 542 -8.02 -30.43 -2.11
C ASP A 542 -6.55 -30.82 -1.93
N LEU A 543 -6.11 -30.93 -0.67
CA LEU A 543 -4.72 -31.21 -0.32
C LEU A 543 -4.22 -32.55 -0.91
N LYS A 544 -5.11 -33.53 -1.08
CA LYS A 544 -4.79 -34.83 -1.68
C LYS A 544 -4.33 -34.71 -3.14
N THR A 545 -4.82 -33.71 -3.87
CA THR A 545 -4.43 -33.44 -5.26
C THR A 545 -3.12 -32.65 -5.38
N VAL A 546 -2.65 -32.04 -4.29
CA VAL A 546 -1.50 -31.12 -4.27
C VAL A 546 -0.24 -31.75 -3.69
N ILE A 547 -0.38 -32.69 -2.74
CA ILE A 547 0.75 -33.43 -2.17
C ILE A 547 1.14 -34.59 -3.09
N ASP A 548 2.39 -34.55 -3.57
CA ASP A 548 3.04 -35.67 -4.24
C ASP A 548 3.91 -36.44 -3.23
N ARG A 549 3.68 -37.75 -3.08
CA ARG A 549 4.36 -38.55 -2.05
C ARG A 549 5.80 -38.91 -2.39
N ASP A 550 6.18 -38.82 -3.67
CA ASP A 550 7.54 -39.14 -4.13
C ASP A 550 8.49 -37.93 -4.02
N GLU A 551 7.94 -36.77 -3.67
CA GLU A 551 8.62 -35.47 -3.63
C GLU A 551 8.99 -35.01 -2.23
N CYS A 552 9.99 -34.13 -2.14
CA CYS A 552 10.47 -33.65 -0.84
C CYS A 552 9.42 -32.78 -0.12
N ALA A 553 9.49 -32.74 1.21
CA ALA A 553 8.58 -31.96 2.03
C ALA A 553 8.57 -30.46 1.66
N ALA A 554 9.70 -29.88 1.22
CA ALA A 554 9.76 -28.49 0.80
C ALA A 554 9.02 -28.23 -0.52
N ASN A 555 9.18 -29.10 -1.52
CA ASN A 555 8.43 -29.03 -2.79
C ASN A 555 6.92 -29.13 -2.54
N ASN A 556 6.48 -30.01 -1.64
CA ASN A 556 5.06 -30.11 -1.28
C ASN A 556 4.55 -28.90 -0.50
N LYS A 557 5.31 -28.33 0.46
CA LYS A 557 4.94 -27.04 1.10
C LYS A 557 4.73 -25.96 0.04
N ARG A 558 5.67 -25.85 -0.92
CA ARG A 558 5.59 -24.88 -2.01
C ARG A 558 4.32 -25.07 -2.84
N ARG A 559 3.99 -26.29 -3.28
CA ARG A 559 2.75 -26.56 -4.04
C ARG A 559 1.50 -26.17 -3.25
N ILE A 560 1.45 -26.47 -1.95
CA ILE A 560 0.33 -26.09 -1.07
C ILE A 560 0.20 -24.57 -0.97
N ALA A 561 1.31 -23.87 -0.72
CA ALA A 561 1.32 -22.42 -0.66
C ALA A 561 0.91 -21.80 -2.00
N GLU A 562 1.46 -22.28 -3.12
CA GLU A 562 1.13 -21.82 -4.48
C GLU A 562 -0.37 -21.93 -4.74
N GLN A 563 -0.98 -23.11 -4.54
CA GLN A 563 -2.41 -23.29 -4.77
C GLN A 563 -3.28 -22.44 -3.80
N ALA A 564 -2.94 -22.38 -2.51
CA ALA A 564 -3.74 -21.66 -1.53
C ALA A 564 -3.64 -20.12 -1.62
N LEU A 565 -2.47 -19.58 -1.95
CA LEU A 565 -2.17 -18.15 -1.78
C LEU A 565 -2.16 -17.31 -3.07
N HIS A 566 -2.07 -17.92 -4.26
CA HIS A 566 -1.89 -17.21 -5.54
C HIS A 566 -2.93 -16.10 -5.83
N ILE A 567 -4.16 -16.24 -5.35
CA ILE A 567 -5.23 -15.25 -5.54
C ILE A 567 -5.21 -14.08 -4.54
N VAL A 568 -4.54 -14.24 -3.39
CA VAL A 568 -4.60 -13.27 -2.28
C VAL A 568 -4.10 -11.88 -2.70
N PRO A 569 -3.00 -11.73 -3.46
CA PRO A 569 -2.58 -10.45 -4.01
C PRO A 569 -3.68 -9.76 -4.83
N TRP A 570 -4.41 -10.51 -5.65
CA TRP A 570 -5.51 -9.97 -6.45
C TRP A 570 -6.73 -9.61 -5.60
N HIS A 571 -7.14 -10.46 -4.65
CA HIS A 571 -8.27 -10.17 -3.76
C HIS A 571 -8.05 -8.88 -2.95
N LEU A 572 -6.82 -8.65 -2.46
CA LEU A 572 -6.42 -7.45 -1.75
C LEU A 572 -6.49 -6.22 -2.67
N VAL A 573 -5.81 -6.25 -3.82
CA VAL A 573 -5.81 -5.12 -4.78
C VAL A 573 -7.23 -4.80 -5.26
N SER A 574 -8.05 -5.83 -5.50
CA SER A 574 -9.47 -5.71 -5.87
C SER A 574 -10.31 -5.06 -4.77
N TYR A 575 -10.07 -5.38 -3.50
CA TYR A 575 -10.70 -4.69 -2.36
C TYR A 575 -10.30 -3.21 -2.31
N MET A 576 -8.99 -2.92 -2.37
CA MET A 576 -8.49 -1.55 -2.23
C MET A 576 -9.02 -0.63 -3.33
N HIS A 577 -8.92 -1.06 -4.59
CA HIS A 577 -9.40 -0.29 -5.74
C HIS A 577 -10.92 -0.05 -5.69
N ARG A 578 -11.72 -1.06 -5.30
CA ARG A 578 -13.18 -0.91 -5.18
C ARG A 578 -13.59 0.11 -4.11
N ASN A 579 -12.81 0.19 -3.03
CA ASN A 579 -13.04 1.14 -1.93
C ASN A 579 -12.31 2.48 -2.11
N ASN A 580 -11.68 2.72 -3.27
CA ASN A 580 -10.87 3.90 -3.56
C ASN A 580 -9.72 4.15 -2.55
N ILE A 581 -9.19 3.06 -1.97
CA ILE A 581 -8.04 3.12 -1.07
C ILE A 581 -6.77 3.20 -1.92
N ALA A 582 -6.04 4.29 -1.80
CA ALA A 582 -4.74 4.47 -2.44
C ALA A 582 -3.61 3.92 -1.56
N ALA A 583 -2.60 3.29 -2.18
CA ALA A 583 -1.35 3.02 -1.46
C ALA A 583 -0.66 4.35 -1.12
N LYS A 584 0.04 4.36 0.01
CA LYS A 584 0.80 5.53 0.48
C LYS A 584 2.23 5.45 -0.09
N PRO A 585 3.06 6.50 0.03
CA PRO A 585 4.50 6.32 -0.13
C PRO A 585 4.99 5.22 0.82
N PRO A 586 5.92 4.33 0.39
CA PRO A 586 6.51 3.33 1.27
C PRO A 586 7.05 3.99 2.54
N ILE A 587 6.82 3.35 3.70
CA ILE A 587 7.16 3.93 5.00
C ILE A 587 8.68 4.11 5.09
N GLN A 588 9.17 5.34 4.89
CA GLN A 588 10.59 5.62 5.05
C GLN A 588 10.95 5.53 6.53
N VAL A 589 11.56 4.42 6.94
CA VAL A 589 12.07 4.20 8.31
C VAL A 589 13.30 5.07 8.54
N SER A 590 13.10 6.38 8.61
CA SER A 590 14.17 7.35 8.80
C SER A 590 14.57 7.43 10.28
N ARG A 591 15.75 6.87 10.57
CA ARG A 591 16.61 7.26 11.71
C ARG A 591 16.07 7.01 13.14
N SER A 592 15.66 5.78 13.46
CA SER A 592 15.95 5.23 14.80
C SER A 592 15.86 3.70 14.82
N PRO A 593 16.82 2.98 15.44
CA PRO A 593 16.69 1.54 15.69
C PRO A 593 15.54 1.20 16.64
N VAL A 594 14.97 2.20 17.34
CA VAL A 594 13.77 2.05 18.18
C VAL A 594 12.53 1.68 17.34
N PHE A 595 12.47 2.04 16.05
CA PHE A 595 11.36 1.63 15.15
C PHE A 595 11.43 0.17 14.68
N HIS A 596 12.43 -0.62 15.09
CA HIS A 596 12.39 -2.09 14.92
C HIS A 596 11.51 -2.80 15.96
N ALA A 597 10.85 -2.05 16.84
CA ALA A 597 9.80 -2.53 17.73
C ALA A 597 8.41 -2.38 17.10
N SER A 598 7.83 -3.49 16.62
CA SER A 598 6.45 -3.52 16.08
C SER A 598 5.36 -3.12 17.08
N HIS A 599 5.69 -3.05 18.37
CA HIS A 599 4.83 -2.63 19.48
C HIS A 599 4.79 -1.10 19.70
N LEU A 600 5.48 -0.30 18.87
CA LEU A 600 5.46 1.17 18.93
C LEU A 600 4.61 1.83 17.84
N ILE A 601 3.88 1.05 17.04
CA ILE A 601 2.72 1.54 16.29
C ILE A 601 1.52 1.36 17.21
N PRO A 602 0.97 2.41 17.86
CA PRO A 602 -0.20 2.24 18.70
C PRO A 602 -1.42 1.87 17.83
N ASP A 603 -2.15 0.83 18.23
CA ASP A 603 -3.41 0.40 17.60
C ASP A 603 -4.54 1.44 17.73
N HIS A 604 -4.29 2.54 18.44
CA HIS A 604 -5.19 3.65 18.67
C HIS A 604 -4.50 4.96 18.27
N PRO A 605 -5.24 5.94 17.71
CA PRO A 605 -4.67 7.25 17.45
C PRO A 605 -4.16 7.84 18.77
N SER A 606 -2.94 8.37 18.77
CA SER A 606 -2.44 9.18 19.87
C SER A 606 -3.34 10.41 20.03
N SER A 607 -4.27 10.36 20.97
CA SER A 607 -4.86 11.56 21.53
C SER A 607 -3.71 12.39 22.08
N TYR A 608 -3.46 13.57 21.50
CA TYR A 608 -2.68 14.59 22.16
C TYR A 608 -3.45 14.98 23.43
N GLY A 609 -3.09 14.35 24.54
CA GLY A 609 -3.47 14.79 25.87
C GLY A 609 -2.50 15.86 26.32
N ASP A 610 -3.02 17.05 26.61
CA ASP A 610 -2.27 18.13 27.24
C ASP A 610 -1.99 17.78 28.71
N GLU A 611 -0.96 16.98 28.96
CA GLU A 611 -0.42 16.70 30.30
C GLU A 611 0.82 17.58 30.54
N GLU A 612 0.58 18.86 30.85
CA GLU A 612 1.62 19.80 31.30
C GLU A 612 1.89 19.61 32.81
N PHE A 613 3.17 19.53 33.18
CA PHE A 613 3.64 19.34 34.55
C PHE A 613 3.01 20.34 35.54
N ARG A 614 2.47 19.84 36.66
CA ARG A 614 2.43 20.58 37.94
C ARG A 614 2.95 19.73 39.10
N LEU A 615 3.90 20.33 39.84
CA LEU A 615 4.37 19.89 41.16
C LEU A 615 3.57 20.62 42.25
N GLU A 616 3.76 20.18 43.50
CA GLU A 616 3.07 20.61 44.74
C GLU A 616 1.62 20.08 44.86
N GLY A 617 1.18 19.46 45.96
CA GLY A 617 1.89 18.98 47.15
C GLY A 617 0.95 18.83 48.35
N ASN A 618 0.83 17.63 48.93
CA ASN A 618 0.67 17.38 50.39
C ASN A 618 0.41 15.89 50.72
N GLU A 619 1.18 15.42 51.71
CA GLU A 619 0.88 14.47 52.80
C GLU A 619 -0.33 13.50 52.67
N ASP A 620 -0.09 12.18 52.78
CA ASP A 620 -0.07 11.43 54.06
C ASP A 620 -0.39 9.91 53.87
N ARG A 621 0.26 9.06 54.69
CA ARG A 621 -0.06 7.63 55.05
C ARG A 621 0.20 6.45 54.07
N CYS A 622 1.34 5.80 54.34
CA CYS A 622 1.51 4.38 54.70
C CYS A 622 0.82 3.26 53.88
N TYR A 623 1.61 2.35 53.31
CA TYR A 623 1.90 1.02 53.93
C TYR A 623 3.15 0.36 53.31
N GLU A 624 3.64 -0.72 53.92
CA GLU A 624 5.06 -1.12 53.91
C GLU A 624 5.49 -2.06 52.76
N ARG A 625 6.80 -2.03 52.45
CA ARG A 625 7.55 -3.19 51.92
C ARG A 625 8.80 -3.46 52.78
N PRO A 626 9.29 -4.70 52.89
CA PRO A 626 10.30 -5.04 53.91
C PRO A 626 11.74 -4.59 53.62
N LYS A 627 12.47 -4.42 54.72
CA LYS A 627 13.94 -4.27 54.89
C LYS A 627 14.69 -5.50 54.30
N SER A 628 16.01 -5.57 54.07
CA SER A 628 17.24 -4.82 54.41
C SER A 628 18.36 -5.30 53.42
N SER A 629 19.58 -4.76 53.27
CA SER A 629 20.56 -4.35 54.29
C SER A 629 21.73 -3.48 53.76
N THR A 630 22.12 -2.47 54.54
CA THR A 630 23.41 -1.71 54.55
C THR A 630 24.54 -2.54 55.22
N PRO A 631 25.86 -2.13 55.35
CA PRO A 631 26.46 -0.78 55.64
C PRO A 631 27.58 -0.34 54.65
N CYS A 632 27.94 0.95 54.44
CA CYS A 632 28.35 2.09 55.30
C CYS A 632 29.86 2.12 55.66
N SER A 633 30.50 3.31 55.50
CA SER A 633 31.87 3.79 55.90
C SER A 633 32.58 4.45 54.69
N GLN A 634 33.25 5.63 54.74
CA GLN A 634 33.47 6.67 55.76
C GLN A 634 33.78 8.04 55.08
N ARG A 635 33.66 9.16 55.81
CA ARG A 635 34.20 10.51 55.47
C ARG A 635 35.28 10.87 56.52
N PRO A 636 36.31 11.69 56.20
CA PRO A 636 36.20 13.15 56.47
C PRO A 636 36.92 14.08 55.46
N LEU A 637 36.89 15.39 55.71
CA LEU A 637 37.34 16.48 54.82
C LEU A 637 38.79 16.96 55.07
N SER A 638 39.46 17.52 54.04
CA SER A 638 40.14 18.83 54.12
C SER A 638 40.64 19.37 52.76
N GLU A 639 40.31 20.66 52.49
CA GLU A 639 41.02 21.68 51.68
C GLU A 639 42.22 21.30 50.75
N LYS A 640 42.17 21.67 49.44
CA LYS A 640 42.70 22.94 48.85
C LYS A 640 42.98 22.87 47.31
N THR A 641 42.75 24.02 46.65
CA THR A 641 43.34 24.53 45.38
C THR A 641 42.97 24.05 43.96
N SER A 642 42.93 25.08 43.08
CA SER A 642 43.14 25.13 41.61
C SER A 642 42.17 24.46 40.63
N THR A 643 41.29 25.28 40.06
CA THR A 643 40.74 25.14 38.70
C THR A 643 41.57 25.95 37.69
N PRO A 644 41.83 25.43 36.48
CA PRO A 644 41.92 26.27 35.28
C PRO A 644 40.99 25.85 34.13
N ARG A 645 40.73 26.83 33.25
CA ARG A 645 39.83 26.83 32.08
C ARG A 645 40.34 25.96 30.92
N PRO A 646 39.48 25.69 29.91
CA PRO A 646 39.85 25.73 28.50
C PRO A 646 39.61 27.14 27.89
N TYR A 647 40.60 27.67 27.17
CA TYR A 647 40.51 28.85 26.28
C TYR A 647 39.98 28.39 24.89
N ARG A 648 39.12 29.16 24.19
CA ARG A 648 39.40 30.09 23.05
C ARG A 648 40.24 29.51 21.89
N ALA A 649 40.11 29.94 20.63
CA ALA A 649 39.17 30.81 19.90
C ALA A 649 39.42 30.60 18.38
N ASN A 650 38.58 31.08 17.47
CA ASN A 650 38.82 32.28 16.64
C ASN A 650 37.73 32.29 15.53
N SER A 651 37.33 33.39 14.90
CA SER A 651 37.44 34.84 15.19
C SER A 651 36.55 35.57 14.18
N ALA A 652 35.82 36.61 14.60
CA ALA A 652 35.22 37.55 13.65
C ALA A 652 36.26 38.60 13.23
N ILE A 653 36.18 39.05 11.98
CA ILE A 653 36.70 40.36 11.55
C ILE A 653 35.56 41.06 10.82
N ASP A 654 35.37 42.32 11.19
CA ASP A 654 34.43 43.28 10.64
C ASP A 654 35.22 44.20 9.70
N ASP A 655 34.63 44.66 8.60
CA ASP A 655 35.21 45.74 7.79
C ASP A 655 34.14 46.34 6.86
N SER A 656 33.71 47.54 7.21
CA SER A 656 32.94 48.44 6.34
C SER A 656 33.89 49.45 5.69
N ILE A 657 33.78 49.73 4.38
CA ILE A 657 34.05 51.06 3.80
C ILE A 657 33.64 51.19 2.31
N GLU A 658 33.08 52.37 2.01
CA GLU A 658 32.89 53.10 0.75
C GLU A 658 32.20 52.52 -0.51
N LEU A 659 31.22 53.33 -0.94
CA LEU A 659 30.66 53.40 -2.29
C LEU A 659 31.67 53.95 -3.31
N ARG A 660 31.76 53.34 -4.50
CA ARG A 660 32.11 54.07 -5.73
C ARG A 660 31.14 53.74 -6.87
N HIS A 661 30.73 54.79 -7.58
CA HIS A 661 29.85 54.73 -8.74
C HIS A 661 30.45 53.89 -9.87
N LEU A 662 29.66 52.99 -10.47
CA LEU A 662 29.81 52.62 -11.89
C LEU A 662 28.44 52.35 -12.55
N SER A 663 28.12 53.23 -13.49
CA SER A 663 27.31 53.04 -14.72
C SER A 663 26.18 52.00 -14.76
N ARG A 664 24.96 52.51 -14.93
CA ARG A 664 23.72 51.78 -15.23
C ARG A 664 23.65 51.42 -16.73
N ALA A 665 23.63 50.14 -17.09
CA ALA A 665 23.36 49.70 -18.47
C ALA A 665 22.51 48.41 -18.52
N ASN A 666 21.32 48.53 -19.13
CA ASN A 666 20.44 47.50 -19.69
C ASN A 666 20.53 46.05 -19.17
N ILE A 667 19.65 45.72 -18.21
CA ILE A 667 19.21 44.35 -17.93
C ILE A 667 17.68 44.32 -18.12
N PRO A 668 17.11 43.42 -18.96
CA PRO A 668 15.65 43.30 -19.09
C PRO A 668 15.03 42.64 -17.84
N PRO A 669 13.80 43.00 -17.44
CA PRO A 669 13.21 42.51 -16.19
C PRO A 669 12.74 41.05 -16.29
N PRO A 670 12.78 40.27 -15.19
CA PRO A 670 12.36 38.87 -15.18
C PRO A 670 10.85 38.68 -15.42
N PHE A 671 10.49 37.49 -15.91
CA PHE A 671 9.18 37.16 -16.46
C PHE A 671 7.99 37.33 -15.50
N SER A 672 8.23 37.32 -14.18
CA SER A 672 7.22 37.55 -13.14
C SER A 672 6.52 38.91 -13.26
N THR A 673 7.14 39.89 -13.94
CA THR A 673 6.62 41.25 -14.10
C THR A 673 5.57 41.38 -15.22
N TYR A 674 5.53 40.43 -16.17
CA TYR A 674 4.63 40.48 -17.34
C TYR A 674 3.30 39.75 -17.15
N LEU A 675 3.14 39.04 -16.03
CA LEU A 675 1.90 38.38 -15.64
C LEU A 675 1.22 39.24 -14.59
N ASN A 676 0.09 39.86 -14.96
CA ASN A 676 -0.66 40.79 -14.13
C ASN A 676 -1.45 40.05 -13.03
N VAL A 677 -0.72 39.40 -12.10
CA VAL A 677 -1.25 38.68 -10.94
C VAL A 677 -1.68 39.69 -9.89
N LYS A 678 -2.83 40.33 -10.12
CA LYS A 678 -3.55 41.01 -9.04
C LYS A 678 -4.08 39.96 -8.07
N GLY A 679 -3.53 39.97 -6.87
CA GLY A 679 -4.00 39.14 -5.75
C GLY A 679 -3.49 37.71 -5.81
N ALA A 680 -2.27 37.50 -5.30
CA ALA A 680 -2.13 36.35 -4.41
C ALA A 680 -3.10 36.60 -3.23
N PRO A 681 -4.00 35.65 -2.88
CA PRO A 681 -4.65 35.73 -1.58
C PRO A 681 -3.55 35.81 -0.53
N HIS A 682 -3.78 36.60 0.53
CA HIS A 682 -2.82 36.70 1.63
C HIS A 682 -2.36 35.31 2.07
N ARG A 683 -1.08 35.20 2.43
CA ARG A 683 -0.58 34.02 3.15
C ARG A 683 -1.62 33.70 4.22
N SER A 684 -2.24 32.54 4.12
CA SER A 684 -2.94 31.93 5.25
C SER A 684 -1.86 31.68 6.29
N HIS A 685 -1.64 32.66 7.17
CA HIS A 685 -0.78 32.50 8.31
C HIS A 685 -1.33 31.32 9.09
N SER A 686 -0.49 30.30 9.25
CA SER A 686 -0.70 29.18 10.14
C SER A 686 -1.21 29.71 11.48
N ALA A 687 -2.14 28.99 12.11
CA ALA A 687 -2.68 29.35 13.42
C ALA A 687 -1.63 29.20 14.55
N ILE A 688 -0.63 30.09 14.56
CA ILE A 688 0.41 30.24 15.59
C ILE A 688 0.77 31.73 15.68
N GLN A 689 -0.13 32.56 16.22
CA GLN A 689 0.18 33.83 16.91
C GLN A 689 -1.09 34.46 17.55
N THR A 690 -1.90 33.65 18.22
CA THR A 690 -2.85 34.19 19.21
C THR A 690 -2.04 34.66 20.41
N SER A 691 -2.25 35.89 20.89
CA SER A 691 -1.51 36.38 22.05
C SER A 691 -1.87 35.55 23.30
N ARG A 692 -0.91 35.40 24.24
CA ARG A 692 -1.13 34.64 25.48
C ARG A 692 -2.34 35.17 26.27
N ASP A 693 -2.53 36.48 26.25
CA ASP A 693 -3.62 37.18 26.95
C ASP A 693 -4.99 36.94 26.30
N GLU A 694 -5.03 36.74 24.98
CA GLU A 694 -6.25 36.44 24.23
C GLU A 694 -6.67 34.98 24.37
N ILE A 695 -5.69 34.05 24.43
CA ILE A 695 -5.93 32.66 24.85
C ILE A 695 -6.48 32.64 26.30
N GLN A 696 -5.84 33.39 27.21
CA GLN A 696 -6.27 33.46 28.60
C GLN A 696 -7.71 34.02 28.73
N ARG A 697 -8.06 35.07 27.97
CA ARG A 697 -9.44 35.58 27.91
C ARG A 697 -10.45 34.54 27.43
N GLN A 698 -10.13 33.78 26.39
CA GLN A 698 -11.02 32.72 25.89
C GLN A 698 -11.17 31.56 26.88
N ILE A 699 -10.11 31.20 27.62
CA ILE A 699 -10.18 30.22 28.71
C ILE A 699 -11.09 30.74 29.84
N THR A 700 -10.89 31.99 30.29
CA THR A 700 -11.72 32.60 31.34
C THR A 700 -13.19 32.71 30.93
N GLN A 701 -13.50 33.08 29.68
CA GLN A 701 -14.87 33.11 29.17
C GLN A 701 -15.51 31.72 29.11
N ARG A 702 -14.77 30.68 28.68
CA ARG A 702 -15.25 29.29 28.66
C ARG A 702 -15.43 28.70 30.07
N GLN A 703 -14.64 29.14 31.04
CA GLN A 703 -14.82 28.78 32.46
C GLN A 703 -16.06 29.46 33.05
N ALA A 704 -16.23 30.77 32.84
CA ALA A 704 -17.43 31.50 33.27
C ALA A 704 -18.72 30.87 32.71
N PHE A 705 -18.76 30.57 31.41
CA PHE A 705 -19.91 29.91 30.77
C PHE A 705 -20.19 28.50 31.33
N ARG A 706 -19.16 27.74 31.74
CA ARG A 706 -19.34 26.46 32.44
C ARG A 706 -19.87 26.65 33.86
N THR A 707 -19.45 27.69 34.57
CA THR A 707 -19.94 28.01 35.91
C THR A 707 -21.40 28.46 35.88
N GLU A 708 -21.82 29.23 34.86
CA GLU A 708 -23.23 29.59 34.62
C GLU A 708 -24.09 28.33 34.35
N LEU A 709 -23.64 27.45 33.45
CA LEU A 709 -24.33 26.18 33.16
C LEU A 709 -24.40 25.22 34.38
N GLN A 710 -23.41 25.25 35.27
CA GLN A 710 -23.43 24.47 36.52
C GLN A 710 -24.32 25.10 37.60
N ALA A 711 -24.49 26.42 37.60
CA ALA A 711 -25.44 27.10 38.48
C ALA A 711 -26.89 26.78 38.09
N GLU A 712 -27.23 26.81 36.79
CA GLU A 712 -28.57 26.45 36.30
C GLU A 712 -28.93 24.98 36.54
N ALA A 713 -27.94 24.08 36.58
CA ALA A 713 -28.14 22.64 36.79
C ALA A 713 -28.49 22.22 38.23
N THR A 714 -28.62 23.15 39.18
CA THR A 714 -28.86 22.83 40.61
C THR A 714 -30.25 23.21 41.14
N SER A 715 -31.17 23.70 40.29
CA SER A 715 -32.57 23.90 40.70
C SER A 715 -33.41 22.62 40.50
N PRO A 716 -34.12 22.11 41.52
CA PRO A 716 -34.92 20.89 41.40
C PRO A 716 -36.31 21.18 40.84
N GLY A 717 -36.56 20.79 39.58
CA GLY A 717 -37.93 20.60 39.07
C GLY A 717 -38.25 21.26 37.73
N ASN A 718 -37.74 20.71 36.63
CA ASN A 718 -38.45 20.65 35.33
C ASN A 718 -37.80 19.61 34.39
N PRO A 719 -38.56 18.95 33.50
CA PRO A 719 -38.03 17.89 32.64
C PRO A 719 -37.25 18.46 31.44
N VAL A 720 -36.03 17.96 31.22
CA VAL A 720 -35.20 18.33 30.07
C VAL A 720 -35.52 17.43 28.87
N PRO A 721 -35.82 17.99 27.67
CA PRO A 721 -36.03 17.19 26.46
C PRO A 721 -34.71 16.64 25.89
N LEU A 722 -34.76 15.42 25.36
CA LEU A 722 -33.67 14.81 24.59
C LEU A 722 -33.38 15.62 23.32
N LEU A 723 -32.18 16.23 23.26
CA LEU A 723 -31.65 16.84 22.04
C LEU A 723 -30.71 15.87 21.33
N LEU A 724 -31.02 15.56 20.06
CA LEU A 724 -30.12 14.83 19.18
C LEU A 724 -28.84 15.64 18.95
N VAL A 725 -27.69 14.96 19.00
CA VAL A 725 -26.44 15.51 18.49
C VAL A 725 -26.41 15.33 16.98
N GLU A 726 -26.81 16.36 16.24
CA GLU A 726 -26.59 16.43 14.80
C GLU A 726 -25.07 16.55 14.52
N GLY A 727 -24.52 15.57 13.81
CA GLY A 727 -23.18 15.67 13.26
C GLY A 727 -23.17 16.62 12.07
N LEU A 728 -22.41 17.72 12.18
CA LEU A 728 -22.26 18.70 11.10
C LEU A 728 -21.42 18.13 9.94
N ASP A 729 -22.11 17.67 8.90
CA ASP A 729 -21.54 17.22 7.63
C ASP A 729 -21.39 18.42 6.67
N GLU A 730 -20.29 19.17 6.79
CA GLU A 730 -20.02 20.34 5.93
C GLU A 730 -19.60 19.92 4.51
N ASN A 731 -20.57 19.62 3.63
CA ASN A 731 -20.40 19.70 2.17
C ASN A 731 -21.71 19.63 1.34
N ALA A 732 -22.66 20.57 1.52
CA ALA A 732 -23.86 20.63 0.65
C ALA A 732 -24.51 22.02 0.45
N PHE A 733 -23.96 22.86 -0.43
CA PHE A 733 -24.68 23.98 -1.08
C PHE A 733 -23.95 24.36 -2.38
N ARG A 734 -24.56 24.55 -3.57
CA ARG A 734 -25.98 24.64 -3.99
C ARG A 734 -26.16 24.01 -5.38
N LYS A 735 -27.35 23.44 -5.64
CA LYS A 735 -28.12 23.80 -6.84
C LYS A 735 -29.60 23.96 -6.48
N ARG A 736 -30.15 25.16 -6.74
CA ARG A 736 -31.60 25.39 -6.73
C ARG A 736 -32.18 24.85 -8.03
N SER A 737 -33.26 24.07 -7.95
CA SER A 737 -34.25 23.97 -9.02
C SER A 737 -35.64 23.88 -8.41
N THR A 738 -36.43 24.91 -8.69
CA THR A 738 -37.86 25.04 -8.47
C THR A 738 -38.63 23.78 -8.89
N VAL A 739 -39.62 23.33 -8.10
CA VAL A 739 -40.88 22.74 -8.60
C VAL A 739 -41.95 22.74 -7.48
N THR A 740 -42.99 23.53 -7.73
CA THR A 740 -44.43 23.32 -7.51
C THR A 740 -44.98 22.70 -6.20
N ARG A 741 -45.84 23.48 -5.52
CA ARG A 741 -46.90 22.99 -4.61
C ARG A 741 -47.84 22.00 -5.32
N ILE A 742 -48.12 20.84 -4.73
CA ILE A 742 -49.46 20.23 -4.70
C ILE A 742 -49.68 19.62 -3.31
N SER A 743 -50.86 19.86 -2.72
CA SER A 743 -51.32 19.23 -1.48
C SER A 743 -52.24 18.05 -1.78
N ARG A 744 -52.16 16.97 -0.98
CA ARG A 744 -53.29 16.35 -0.24
C ARG A 744 -52.91 15.00 0.37
N ASP A 745 -53.01 14.94 1.70
CA ASP A 745 -53.93 14.11 2.46
C ASP A 745 -54.12 12.61 2.12
N ILE A 746 -53.99 11.80 3.20
CA ILE A 746 -54.71 10.56 3.58
C ILE A 746 -53.89 9.26 3.68
N CYS A 747 -53.98 8.68 4.89
CA CYS A 747 -53.57 7.34 5.37
C CYS A 747 -52.07 7.04 5.47
#